data_AF-A0A1X4GL60-F1
#
_entry.id   AF-A0A1X4GL60-F1
#
_cell.length_a   1.000
_cell.length_b   1.000
_cell.length_c   1.000
_cell.angle_alpha   90.00
_cell.angle_beta   90.00
_cell.angle_gamma   90.00
#
_symmetry.space_group_name_H-M   'P 1'
#
loop_
_entity.id
_entity.type
_entity.pdbx_description
1 polymer ?
#
loop_
_entity_poly.entity_id
_entity_poly.type
_entity_poly.pdbx_seq_one_letter_code
_entity_poly.pdbx_strand_id
1 'polypeptide(L)'
;MSVLPPSLRPRRLLVHLRQRLERADRVSLAAALVAVAAGALTFAVAVTVFSHHSANHDEGVYLTQAALLLDGQLAFHAGSLADAVHPWFFIEDGGRLYPKYNPVPAATFAVSMALFGEPRVTLAVVAAGNAALVYLLGSAAAGRRAGLAAAVLFAASPMAIATSSAFLPYAPTTLFNLVFAVAYLRSVRDESLRAAGVAGLAIGVAFFARPYTAVLFAAPFICHALWRVASATRRFGAESAASTPRALVDAGVRGLPDPVRRHGLTALFGTLFVGVTLAYNARMTGSPLVFPYQVFAPMDGPGFGERRILGHSVDYTLGLALESNGYALREIATRWFAAGPLGTLAALVGGAVALRGWRATGDPRGLLYDRAADDASGTPGFRRTATALLVGVAVSVVVGNLYFWGTHNALADLSDPTDGLASLFGPFYHFDLLVPLSVFGGLAVAAAARALSAARDRLVSRGASGTVARVALAVVVASAVVVAGVAAVDAAADPIERNAAVDAKHEAAYAPFDETTFEDGLVFVPTPYGEWQNHPFQYLRNGPGLDGEVVYALDRDPVENFAVLDAYPDRTLYRYGYQGVWTADPETRVTPKLEPLDRRTGARIDAETTVGVPDRVARAQVRVDPRRGAPGGPDHVSYTVSDLGDSLAVDWAVTPEGVRLPGAAAAGDPEAGDPVPFDPEGDAVAVTVTLVDPAGATFTYRQEVTVRVTEGSEAGASGERVEVVWPPERSTCRLVTACGTEGTYLPDEPDAHPEWVVFETAAEASD
;
A
#
# COMPACT_ATOMS: atom_id res chain seq x y z
N MET A 1 -29.65 14.94 21.50
CA MET A 1 -30.98 14.28 21.36
C MET A 1 -30.80 13.04 20.50
N SER A 2 -31.01 11.87 21.10
CA SER A 2 -30.73 10.55 20.54
C SER A 2 -31.89 10.03 19.68
N VAL A 3 -31.60 9.70 18.42
CA VAL A 3 -32.48 8.89 17.57
C VAL A 3 -31.66 7.75 16.98
N LEU A 4 -31.47 6.70 17.76
CA LEU A 4 -31.00 5.40 17.26
C LEU A 4 -32.20 4.62 16.70
N PRO A 5 -32.08 4.00 15.51
CA PRO A 5 -33.14 3.16 14.94
C PRO A 5 -33.26 1.82 15.70
N PRO A 6 -34.43 1.15 15.63
CA PRO A 6 -34.72 -0.03 16.44
C PRO A 6 -33.85 -1.22 16.03
N SER A 7 -33.22 -1.80 17.04
CA SER A 7 -32.34 -2.96 17.02
C SER A 7 -32.89 -4.19 16.28
N LEU A 8 -32.03 -4.74 15.40
CA LEU A 8 -32.10 -6.12 14.94
C LEU A 8 -32.03 -7.04 16.17
N ARG A 9 -33.16 -7.64 16.57
CA ARG A 9 -33.21 -8.55 17.74
C ARG A 9 -32.24 -9.74 17.56
N PRO A 10 -31.18 -9.88 18.38
CA PRO A 10 -30.14 -10.92 18.22
C PRO A 10 -30.71 -12.34 18.23
N ARG A 11 -31.76 -12.58 19.02
CA ARG A 11 -32.44 -13.88 19.12
C ARG A 11 -33.08 -14.35 17.81
N ARG A 12 -33.61 -13.45 16.97
CA ARG A 12 -34.21 -13.83 15.67
C ARG A 12 -33.13 -14.19 14.65
N LEU A 13 -32.01 -13.45 14.67
CA LEU A 13 -30.82 -13.75 13.86
C LEU A 13 -30.24 -15.12 14.23
N LEU A 14 -30.07 -15.41 15.51
CA LEU A 14 -29.56 -16.70 15.99
C LEU A 14 -30.46 -17.89 15.61
N VAL A 15 -31.79 -17.74 15.71
CA VAL A 15 -32.74 -18.79 15.30
C VAL A 15 -32.71 -19.00 13.78
N HIS A 16 -32.63 -17.92 13.00
CA HIS A 16 -32.56 -18.01 11.53
C HIS A 16 -31.21 -18.58 11.06
N LEU A 17 -30.11 -18.26 11.74
CA LEU A 17 -28.79 -18.81 11.50
C LEU A 17 -28.76 -20.31 11.82
N ARG A 18 -29.34 -20.71 12.97
CA ARG A 18 -29.45 -22.12 13.38
C ARG A 18 -30.28 -22.94 12.39
N GLN A 19 -31.45 -22.44 11.98
CA GLN A 19 -32.28 -23.11 10.96
C GLN A 19 -31.61 -23.20 9.59
N ARG A 20 -30.76 -22.23 9.23
CA ARG A 20 -29.96 -22.28 8.00
C ARG A 20 -28.78 -23.25 8.11
N LEU A 21 -28.11 -23.32 9.27
CA LEU A 21 -27.05 -24.29 9.55
C LEU A 21 -27.58 -25.72 9.54
N GLU A 22 -28.76 -25.96 10.11
CA GLU A 22 -29.43 -27.26 10.11
C GLU A 22 -29.85 -27.73 8.69
N ARG A 23 -30.06 -26.79 7.76
CA ARG A 23 -30.38 -27.06 6.35
C ARG A 23 -29.17 -27.01 5.42
N ALA A 24 -28.03 -26.49 5.88
CA ALA A 24 -26.84 -26.33 5.05
C ALA A 24 -26.18 -27.68 4.82
N ASP A 25 -25.88 -27.99 3.56
CA ASP A 25 -25.09 -29.17 3.25
C ASP A 25 -23.65 -29.02 3.78
N ARG A 26 -23.01 -30.15 4.09
CA ARG A 26 -21.67 -30.16 4.71
C ARG A 26 -20.61 -29.42 3.88
N VAL A 27 -20.75 -29.38 2.54
CA VAL A 27 -19.78 -28.71 1.66
C VAL A 27 -19.93 -27.20 1.76
N SER A 28 -21.17 -26.70 1.83
CA SER A 28 -21.42 -25.27 2.06
C SER A 28 -20.92 -24.81 3.42
N LEU A 29 -21.08 -25.62 4.47
CA LEU A 29 -20.53 -25.31 5.81
C LEU A 29 -19.00 -25.28 5.78
N ALA A 30 -18.37 -26.27 5.14
CA ALA A 30 -16.91 -26.28 4.97
C ALA A 30 -16.40 -25.05 4.21
N ALA A 31 -17.12 -24.62 3.16
CA ALA A 31 -16.75 -23.41 2.42
C ALA A 31 -16.86 -22.13 3.28
N ALA A 32 -17.89 -22.05 4.13
CA ALA A 32 -18.02 -20.96 5.08
C ALA A 32 -16.87 -20.94 6.10
N LEU A 33 -16.45 -22.11 6.60
CA LEU A 33 -15.28 -22.24 7.48
C LEU A 33 -13.99 -21.81 6.79
N VAL A 34 -13.78 -22.19 5.52
CA VAL A 34 -12.62 -21.76 4.73
C VAL A 34 -12.62 -20.24 4.53
N ALA A 35 -13.78 -19.63 4.24
CA ALA A 35 -13.88 -18.18 4.12
C ALA A 35 -13.55 -17.46 5.43
N VAL A 36 -14.08 -17.93 6.56
CA VAL A 36 -13.76 -17.37 7.88
C VAL A 36 -12.29 -17.56 8.22
N ALA A 37 -11.72 -18.73 7.94
CA ALA A 37 -10.31 -19.01 8.17
C ALA A 37 -9.40 -18.11 7.30
N ALA A 38 -9.77 -17.86 6.04
CA ALA A 38 -9.06 -16.94 5.17
C ALA A 38 -9.05 -15.52 5.75
N GLY A 39 -10.21 -15.02 6.20
CA GLY A 39 -10.30 -13.72 6.86
C GLY A 39 -9.49 -13.64 8.16
N ALA A 40 -9.56 -14.67 9.00
CA ALA A 40 -8.81 -14.73 10.24
C ALA A 40 -7.29 -14.78 10.02
N LEU A 41 -6.83 -15.57 9.03
CA LEU A 41 -5.42 -15.64 8.64
C LEU A 41 -4.93 -14.29 8.12
N THR A 42 -5.67 -13.66 7.21
CA THR A 42 -5.35 -12.31 6.69
C THR A 42 -5.28 -11.29 7.82
N PHE A 43 -6.22 -11.31 8.77
CA PHE A 43 -6.17 -10.41 9.92
C PHE A 43 -4.93 -10.65 10.79
N ALA A 44 -4.61 -11.93 11.07
CA ALA A 44 -3.43 -12.27 11.84
C ALA A 44 -2.15 -11.75 11.17
N VAL A 45 -1.97 -12.04 9.87
CA VAL A 45 -0.82 -11.54 9.08
C VAL A 45 -0.79 -10.00 9.07
N ALA A 46 -1.93 -9.34 8.88
CA ALA A 46 -1.99 -7.87 8.89
C ALA A 46 -1.60 -7.23 10.23
N VAL A 47 -1.76 -7.93 11.35
CA VAL A 47 -1.40 -7.43 12.69
C VAL A 47 0.01 -7.84 13.09
N THR A 48 0.54 -8.97 12.61
CA THR A 48 1.84 -9.50 13.06
C THR A 48 2.98 -9.33 12.05
N VAL A 49 2.68 -9.10 10.77
CA VAL A 49 3.68 -8.98 9.68
C VAL A 49 3.61 -7.60 9.01
N PHE A 50 2.55 -6.84 9.28
CA PHE A 50 2.31 -5.50 8.74
C PHE A 50 1.83 -4.56 9.85
N SER A 51 2.43 -4.70 11.04
CA SER A 51 2.06 -3.93 12.23
C SER A 51 2.30 -2.43 12.01
N HIS A 52 3.39 -2.08 11.32
CA HIS A 52 3.73 -0.70 10.91
C HIS A 52 3.62 -0.47 9.40
N HIS A 53 2.70 -1.19 8.74
CA HIS A 53 2.52 -1.23 7.29
C HIS A 53 3.72 -1.83 6.53
N SER A 54 3.51 -2.14 5.26
CA SER A 54 4.48 -2.84 4.44
C SER A 54 5.49 -1.91 3.76
N ALA A 55 6.45 -2.46 3.00
CA ALA A 55 7.34 -1.65 2.16
C ALA A 55 6.62 -0.87 1.03
N ASN A 56 5.34 -1.15 0.76
CA ASN A 56 4.58 -0.40 -0.24
C ASN A 56 3.87 0.80 0.41
N HIS A 57 4.48 1.97 0.25
CA HIS A 57 3.99 3.25 0.81
C HIS A 57 2.60 3.69 0.30
N ASP A 58 2.03 3.01 -0.72
CA ASP A 58 0.66 3.23 -1.15
C ASP A 58 -0.38 3.03 -0.02
N GLU A 59 -0.08 2.21 0.98
CA GLU A 59 -0.99 1.99 2.12
C GLU A 59 -1.28 3.29 2.86
N GLY A 60 -0.25 4.11 3.10
CA GLY A 60 -0.39 5.43 3.69
C GLY A 60 -1.35 6.32 2.89
N VAL A 61 -1.30 6.26 1.57
CA VAL A 61 -2.18 7.04 0.67
C VAL A 61 -3.64 6.66 0.87
N TYR A 62 -3.95 5.36 0.87
CA TYR A 62 -5.33 4.88 1.03
C TYR A 62 -5.87 5.13 2.44
N LEU A 63 -5.04 4.99 3.47
CA LEU A 63 -5.44 5.24 4.85
C LEU A 63 -5.65 6.73 5.13
N THR A 64 -4.79 7.60 4.59
CA THR A 64 -4.98 9.05 4.66
C THR A 64 -6.23 9.48 3.88
N GLN A 65 -6.46 8.94 2.68
CA GLN A 65 -7.71 9.16 1.95
C GLN A 65 -8.93 8.63 2.72
N ALA A 66 -8.82 7.51 3.44
CA ALA A 66 -9.91 6.99 4.26
C ALA A 66 -10.26 7.94 5.41
N ALA A 67 -9.25 8.52 6.08
CA ALA A 67 -9.45 9.54 7.10
C ALA A 67 -10.13 10.79 6.55
N LEU A 68 -9.68 11.29 5.38
CA LEU A 68 -10.33 12.42 4.69
C LEU A 68 -11.81 12.13 4.42
N LEU A 69 -12.14 10.93 3.91
CA LEU A 69 -13.52 10.54 3.62
C LEU A 69 -14.41 10.49 4.87
N LEU A 70 -13.86 10.08 6.02
CA LEU A 70 -14.61 10.06 7.29
C LEU A 70 -14.94 11.46 7.79
N ASP A 71 -14.08 12.43 7.50
CA ASP A 71 -14.31 13.84 7.81
C ASP A 71 -15.15 14.57 6.73
N GLY A 72 -15.58 13.84 5.68
CA GLY A 72 -16.36 14.42 4.57
C GLY A 72 -15.51 15.23 3.57
N GLN A 73 -14.19 15.05 3.60
CA GLN A 73 -13.23 15.72 2.74
C GLN A 73 -12.73 14.79 1.62
N LEU A 74 -12.28 15.38 0.50
CA LEU A 74 -11.63 14.66 -0.62
C LEU A 74 -10.14 15.02 -0.77
N ALA A 75 -9.69 16.04 -0.03
CA ALA A 75 -8.37 16.64 -0.14
C ALA A 75 -8.06 17.38 1.16
N PHE A 76 -6.78 17.48 1.53
CA PHE A 76 -6.34 18.45 2.52
C PHE A 76 -6.41 19.86 1.94
N HIS A 77 -6.58 20.83 2.83
CA HIS A 77 -6.52 22.26 2.51
C HIS A 77 -5.43 22.88 3.39
N ALA A 78 -4.17 22.61 3.04
CA ALA A 78 -2.99 22.97 3.82
C ALA A 78 -2.53 24.43 3.59
N GLY A 79 -3.03 25.09 2.54
CA GLY A 79 -2.68 26.49 2.25
C GLY A 79 -1.18 26.64 2.01
N SER A 80 -0.53 27.58 2.69
CA SER A 80 0.92 27.80 2.60
C SER A 80 1.76 26.67 3.19
N LEU A 81 1.16 25.75 3.95
CA LEU A 81 1.88 24.63 4.57
C LEU A 81 1.95 23.39 3.66
N ALA A 82 1.44 23.47 2.43
CA ALA A 82 1.26 22.29 1.57
C ALA A 82 2.55 21.48 1.41
N ASP A 83 3.67 22.15 1.16
CA ASP A 83 4.99 21.53 0.94
C ASP A 83 5.57 20.89 2.21
N ALA A 84 5.19 21.41 3.39
CA ALA A 84 5.61 20.89 4.68
C ALA A 84 4.82 19.64 5.11
N VAL A 85 3.60 19.45 4.61
CA VAL A 85 2.74 18.30 4.97
C VAL A 85 2.36 17.45 3.76
N HIS A 86 3.13 17.50 2.67
CA HIS A 86 2.80 16.90 1.37
C HIS A 86 2.86 15.36 1.40
N PRO A 87 1.74 14.62 1.47
CA PRO A 87 1.80 13.18 1.57
C PRO A 87 2.18 12.52 0.24
N TRP A 88 2.82 11.37 0.33
CA TRP A 88 3.19 10.52 -0.80
C TRP A 88 2.03 10.35 -1.78
N PHE A 89 2.29 10.57 -3.08
CA PHE A 89 1.29 10.43 -4.15
C PHE A 89 0.04 11.31 -4.02
N PHE A 90 0.13 12.42 -3.29
CA PHE A 90 -0.84 13.50 -3.37
C PHE A 90 -0.39 14.53 -4.42
N ILE A 91 -1.35 15.07 -5.15
CA ILE A 91 -1.17 16.19 -6.07
C ILE A 91 -1.35 17.48 -5.27
N GLU A 92 -0.39 18.38 -5.37
CA GLU A 92 -0.49 19.77 -4.91
C GLU A 92 -1.18 20.62 -5.99
N ASP A 93 -2.18 21.40 -5.58
CA ASP A 93 -2.95 22.31 -6.42
C ASP A 93 -3.38 23.55 -5.61
N GLY A 94 -2.49 24.53 -5.51
CA GLY A 94 -2.76 25.82 -4.86
C GLY A 94 -3.01 25.70 -3.36
N GLY A 95 -2.21 24.91 -2.65
CA GLY A 95 -2.36 24.62 -1.22
C GLY A 95 -3.39 23.53 -0.90
N ARG A 96 -4.02 22.94 -1.90
CA ARG A 96 -4.88 21.76 -1.78
C ARG A 96 -4.08 20.50 -2.13
N LEU A 97 -4.14 19.48 -1.28
CA LEU A 97 -3.43 18.21 -1.51
C LEU A 97 -4.44 17.08 -1.68
N TYR A 98 -4.45 16.39 -2.82
CA TYR A 98 -5.39 15.30 -3.07
C TYR A 98 -4.74 14.03 -3.64
N PRO A 99 -5.22 12.83 -3.27
CA PRO A 99 -4.58 11.59 -3.66
C PRO A 99 -4.74 11.31 -5.15
N LYS A 100 -3.70 10.70 -5.75
CA LYS A 100 -3.74 10.25 -7.14
C LYS A 100 -4.68 9.06 -7.39
N TYR A 101 -5.10 8.36 -6.33
CA TYR A 101 -5.96 7.18 -6.41
C TYR A 101 -7.45 7.51 -6.25
N ASN A 102 -8.29 6.68 -6.87
CA ASN A 102 -9.75 6.78 -6.73
C ASN A 102 -10.20 6.30 -5.33
N PRO A 103 -11.32 6.81 -4.80
CA PRO A 103 -11.64 6.72 -3.38
C PRO A 103 -12.26 5.40 -2.94
N VAL A 104 -12.59 4.47 -3.85
CA VAL A 104 -13.34 3.25 -3.47
C VAL A 104 -12.55 2.35 -2.51
N PRO A 105 -11.25 2.03 -2.74
CA PRO A 105 -10.48 1.23 -1.78
C PRO A 105 -10.41 1.92 -0.41
N ALA A 106 -10.07 3.21 -0.37
CA ALA A 106 -10.07 4.01 0.85
C ALA A 106 -11.43 4.00 1.56
N ALA A 107 -12.54 4.12 0.82
CA ALA A 107 -13.88 4.05 1.37
C ALA A 107 -14.19 2.69 2.02
N THR A 108 -13.64 1.58 1.49
CA THR A 108 -13.78 0.29 2.17
C THR A 108 -13.03 0.23 3.50
N PHE A 109 -11.86 0.87 3.61
CA PHE A 109 -11.10 0.97 4.86
C PHE A 109 -11.76 1.92 5.86
N ALA A 110 -12.31 3.04 5.38
CA ALA A 110 -13.06 4.00 6.19
C ALA A 110 -14.24 3.35 6.93
N VAL A 111 -14.93 2.39 6.33
CA VAL A 111 -16.06 1.69 6.98
C VAL A 111 -15.63 0.97 8.26
N SER A 112 -14.52 0.24 8.26
CA SER A 112 -14.05 -0.45 9.47
C SER A 112 -13.43 0.51 10.47
N MET A 113 -12.72 1.54 10.02
CA MET A 113 -12.24 2.63 10.87
C MET A 113 -13.39 3.29 11.63
N ALA A 114 -14.50 3.62 10.96
CA ALA A 114 -15.67 4.22 11.60
C ALA A 114 -16.37 3.28 12.60
N LEU A 115 -16.42 1.98 12.30
CA LEU A 115 -17.15 1.00 13.12
C LEU A 115 -16.34 0.46 14.30
N PHE A 116 -15.02 0.36 14.16
CA PHE A 116 -14.16 -0.36 15.09
C PHE A 116 -12.90 0.42 15.51
N GLY A 117 -12.59 1.55 14.88
CA GLY A 117 -11.30 2.23 15.06
C GLY A 117 -10.12 1.47 14.43
N GLU A 118 -10.38 0.40 13.68
CA GLU A 118 -9.35 -0.52 13.18
C GLU A 118 -9.59 -0.83 11.68
N PRO A 119 -8.77 -0.26 10.76
CA PRO A 119 -8.93 -0.50 9.33
C PRO A 119 -8.72 -1.96 8.92
N ARG A 120 -7.86 -2.74 9.60
CA ARG A 120 -7.51 -4.14 9.27
C ARG A 120 -8.70 -5.09 9.26
N VAL A 121 -9.79 -4.76 9.95
CA VAL A 121 -11.03 -5.55 9.89
C VAL A 121 -11.56 -5.64 8.45
N THR A 122 -11.39 -4.60 7.63
CA THR A 122 -11.79 -4.65 6.22
C THR A 122 -10.98 -5.67 5.44
N LEU A 123 -9.68 -5.81 5.70
CA LEU A 123 -8.81 -6.80 5.03
C LEU A 123 -9.33 -8.23 5.28
N ALA A 124 -9.68 -8.53 6.53
CA ALA A 124 -10.26 -9.81 6.92
C ALA A 124 -11.59 -10.09 6.20
N VAL A 125 -12.48 -9.09 6.15
CA VAL A 125 -13.80 -9.21 5.51
C VAL A 125 -13.66 -9.38 3.99
N VAL A 126 -12.75 -8.64 3.37
CA VAL A 126 -12.46 -8.73 1.92
C VAL A 126 -11.89 -10.11 1.57
N ALA A 127 -10.91 -10.62 2.33
CA ALA A 127 -10.35 -11.95 2.11
C ALA A 127 -11.39 -13.06 2.26
N ALA A 128 -12.21 -13.01 3.32
CA ALA A 128 -13.31 -13.94 3.51
C ALA A 128 -14.35 -13.87 2.38
N GLY A 129 -14.72 -12.65 1.96
CA GLY A 129 -15.63 -12.40 0.86
C GLY A 129 -15.13 -12.96 -0.46
N ASN A 130 -13.84 -12.75 -0.78
CA ASN A 130 -13.19 -13.30 -1.96
C ASN A 130 -13.23 -14.83 -1.97
N ALA A 131 -12.81 -15.49 -0.88
CA ALA A 131 -12.86 -16.94 -0.77
C ALA A 131 -14.29 -17.50 -0.93
N ALA A 132 -15.28 -16.85 -0.30
CA ALA A 132 -16.68 -17.25 -0.41
C ALA A 132 -17.24 -17.07 -1.84
N LEU A 133 -16.88 -15.99 -2.53
CA LEU A 133 -17.32 -15.76 -3.90
C LEU A 133 -16.62 -16.69 -4.90
N VAL A 134 -15.34 -17.01 -4.69
CA VAL A 134 -14.64 -18.06 -5.45
C VAL A 134 -15.33 -19.42 -5.27
N TYR A 135 -15.75 -19.76 -4.05
CA TYR A 135 -16.57 -20.96 -3.80
C TYR A 135 -17.86 -20.93 -4.64
N LEU A 136 -18.60 -19.81 -4.61
CA LEU A 136 -19.87 -19.69 -5.34
C LEU A 136 -19.67 -19.77 -6.86
N LEU A 137 -18.62 -19.15 -7.38
CA LEU A 137 -18.27 -19.13 -8.79
C LEU A 137 -17.83 -20.53 -9.26
N GLY A 138 -16.92 -21.18 -8.52
CA GLY A 138 -16.51 -22.55 -8.78
C GLY A 138 -17.66 -23.54 -8.65
N SER A 139 -18.58 -23.33 -7.70
CA SER A 139 -19.79 -24.14 -7.55
C SER A 139 -20.73 -24.03 -8.75
N ALA A 140 -20.88 -22.82 -9.30
CA ALA A 140 -21.70 -22.57 -10.48
C ALA A 140 -21.10 -23.16 -11.76
N ALA A 141 -19.77 -23.10 -11.91
CA ALA A 141 -19.07 -23.58 -13.10
C ALA A 141 -18.82 -25.11 -13.08
N ALA A 142 -18.38 -25.64 -11.94
CA ALA A 142 -17.82 -26.99 -11.82
C ALA A 142 -18.49 -27.88 -10.74
N GLY A 143 -19.39 -27.32 -9.92
CA GLY A 143 -20.10 -28.02 -8.84
C GLY A 143 -19.51 -27.78 -7.45
N ARG A 144 -20.30 -28.02 -6.39
CA ARG A 144 -19.97 -27.59 -5.00
C ARG A 144 -18.63 -28.10 -4.48
N ARG A 145 -18.25 -29.34 -4.78
CA ARG A 145 -16.96 -29.90 -4.32
C ARG A 145 -15.77 -29.24 -5.00
N ALA A 146 -15.87 -28.99 -6.30
CA ALA A 146 -14.86 -28.22 -7.03
C ALA A 146 -14.80 -26.78 -6.54
N GLY A 147 -15.96 -26.17 -6.25
CA GLY A 147 -16.03 -24.84 -5.63
C GLY A 147 -15.34 -24.78 -4.26
N LEU A 148 -15.54 -25.78 -3.39
CA LEU A 148 -14.86 -25.83 -2.09
C LEU A 148 -13.34 -25.91 -2.27
N ALA A 149 -12.87 -26.80 -3.13
CA ALA A 149 -11.45 -26.92 -3.44
C ALA A 149 -10.87 -25.62 -4.05
N ALA A 150 -11.64 -24.94 -4.90
CA ALA A 150 -11.25 -23.63 -5.44
C ALA A 150 -11.09 -22.57 -4.36
N ALA A 151 -12.01 -22.50 -3.38
CA ALA A 151 -11.88 -21.57 -2.27
C ALA A 151 -10.66 -21.86 -1.40
N VAL A 152 -10.35 -23.13 -1.16
CA VAL A 152 -9.12 -23.53 -0.44
C VAL A 152 -7.87 -23.12 -1.22
N LEU A 153 -7.81 -23.41 -2.52
CA LEU A 153 -6.67 -23.03 -3.36
C LEU A 153 -6.49 -21.51 -3.42
N PHE A 154 -7.58 -20.74 -3.50
CA PHE A 154 -7.50 -19.29 -3.45
C PHE A 154 -6.97 -18.81 -2.09
N ALA A 155 -7.57 -19.27 -0.99
CA ALA A 155 -7.20 -18.84 0.36
C ALA A 155 -5.78 -19.26 0.77
N ALA A 156 -5.26 -20.36 0.22
CA ALA A 156 -3.92 -20.87 0.48
C ALA A 156 -2.86 -20.34 -0.51
N SER A 157 -3.22 -19.46 -1.47
CA SER A 157 -2.25 -18.89 -2.40
C SER A 157 -1.43 -17.79 -1.69
N PRO A 158 -0.09 -17.84 -1.72
CA PRO A 158 0.76 -16.83 -1.07
C PRO A 158 0.41 -15.39 -1.49
N MET A 159 0.10 -15.16 -2.77
CA MET A 159 -0.29 -13.83 -3.25
C MET A 159 -1.65 -13.39 -2.69
N ALA A 160 -2.59 -14.32 -2.49
CA ALA A 160 -3.86 -14.00 -1.83
C ALA A 160 -3.63 -13.57 -0.38
N ILE A 161 -2.73 -14.24 0.34
CA ILE A 161 -2.43 -13.95 1.74
C ILE A 161 -1.69 -12.60 1.84
N ALA A 162 -0.54 -12.45 1.17
CA ALA A 162 0.30 -11.26 1.28
C ALA A 162 -0.43 -10.00 0.78
N THR A 163 -0.96 -10.02 -0.45
CA THR A 163 -1.62 -8.85 -1.05
C THR A 163 -2.91 -8.46 -0.34
N SER A 164 -3.66 -9.42 0.25
CA SER A 164 -4.89 -9.09 0.99
C SER A 164 -4.62 -8.63 2.42
N SER A 165 -3.39 -8.77 2.94
CA SER A 165 -3.03 -8.39 4.31
C SER A 165 -2.43 -6.98 4.41
N ALA A 166 -2.31 -6.28 3.28
CA ALA A 166 -1.91 -4.87 3.19
C ALA A 166 -3.06 -4.02 2.67
N PHE A 167 -3.06 -2.71 2.95
CA PHE A 167 -4.07 -1.74 2.53
C PHE A 167 -3.98 -1.35 1.05
N LEU A 168 -3.97 -2.36 0.18
CA LEU A 168 -3.83 -2.21 -1.27
C LEU A 168 -5.17 -2.44 -1.99
N PRO A 169 -5.36 -1.90 -3.20
CA PRO A 169 -6.67 -1.86 -3.84
C PRO A 169 -7.03 -3.16 -4.57
N TYR A 170 -6.12 -4.13 -4.67
CA TYR A 170 -6.26 -5.35 -5.47
C TYR A 170 -7.39 -6.24 -4.95
N ALA A 171 -7.27 -6.73 -3.72
CA ALA A 171 -8.26 -7.62 -3.11
C ALA A 171 -9.66 -6.98 -2.97
N PRO A 172 -9.80 -5.71 -2.56
CA PRO A 172 -11.10 -5.02 -2.56
C PRO A 172 -11.72 -4.91 -3.95
N THR A 173 -10.94 -4.61 -4.99
CA THR A 173 -11.46 -4.54 -6.37
C THR A 173 -11.91 -5.93 -6.85
N THR A 174 -11.12 -6.96 -6.59
CA THR A 174 -11.46 -8.35 -6.92
C THR A 174 -12.75 -8.81 -6.25
N LEU A 175 -13.03 -8.36 -5.02
CA LEU A 175 -14.30 -8.62 -4.34
C LEU A 175 -15.49 -8.14 -5.17
N PHE A 176 -15.45 -6.89 -5.64
CA PHE A 176 -16.51 -6.34 -6.49
C PHE A 176 -16.59 -7.02 -7.85
N ASN A 177 -15.44 -7.36 -8.47
CA ASN A 177 -15.39 -8.15 -9.70
C ASN A 177 -16.02 -9.54 -9.53
N LEU A 178 -15.80 -10.20 -8.40
CA LEU A 178 -16.37 -11.50 -8.07
C LEU A 178 -17.87 -11.41 -7.76
N VAL A 179 -18.33 -10.38 -7.05
CA VAL A 179 -19.77 -10.10 -6.87
C VAL A 179 -20.42 -9.91 -8.23
N PHE A 180 -19.78 -9.14 -9.13
CA PHE A 180 -20.23 -8.99 -10.51
C PHE A 180 -20.33 -10.34 -11.23
N ALA A 181 -19.28 -11.16 -11.26
CA ALA A 181 -19.30 -12.44 -11.96
C ALA A 181 -20.40 -13.38 -11.44
N VAL A 182 -20.51 -13.51 -10.11
CA VAL A 182 -21.51 -14.37 -9.46
C VAL A 182 -22.93 -13.84 -9.75
N ALA A 183 -23.17 -12.54 -9.62
CA ALA A 183 -24.47 -11.94 -9.88
C ALA A 183 -24.85 -11.99 -11.37
N TYR A 184 -23.89 -11.76 -12.27
CA TYR A 184 -24.06 -11.88 -13.71
C TYR A 184 -24.47 -13.31 -14.09
N LEU A 185 -23.72 -14.32 -13.63
CA LEU A 185 -24.05 -15.72 -13.92
C LEU A 185 -25.40 -16.12 -13.31
N ARG A 186 -25.74 -15.66 -12.11
CA ARG A 186 -27.09 -15.85 -11.54
C ARG A 186 -28.17 -15.20 -12.39
N SER A 187 -27.93 -14.00 -12.93
CA SER A 187 -28.90 -13.34 -13.82
C SER A 187 -29.14 -14.12 -15.11
N VAL A 188 -28.12 -14.81 -15.62
CA VAL A 188 -28.20 -15.64 -16.82
C VAL A 188 -28.87 -16.98 -16.53
N ARG A 189 -28.57 -17.58 -15.37
CA ARG A 189 -29.11 -18.90 -14.97
C ARG A 189 -30.56 -18.83 -14.54
N ASP A 190 -30.89 -17.87 -13.68
CA ASP A 190 -32.18 -17.75 -13.00
C ASP A 190 -33.07 -16.69 -13.65
N GLU A 191 -32.62 -16.10 -14.77
CA GLU A 191 -33.33 -15.07 -15.51
C GLU A 191 -33.67 -13.82 -14.68
N SER A 192 -32.87 -13.56 -13.65
CA SER A 192 -33.16 -12.56 -12.61
C SER A 192 -32.66 -11.16 -12.96
N LEU A 193 -33.59 -10.20 -13.04
CA LEU A 193 -33.27 -8.77 -13.18
C LEU A 193 -32.58 -8.19 -11.94
N ARG A 194 -32.96 -8.65 -10.74
CA ARG A 194 -32.30 -8.18 -9.50
C ARG A 194 -30.82 -8.54 -9.50
N ALA A 195 -30.50 -9.77 -9.91
CA ALA A 195 -29.11 -10.20 -10.04
C ALA A 195 -28.38 -9.40 -11.14
N ALA A 196 -29.04 -9.08 -12.25
CA ALA A 196 -28.48 -8.22 -13.29
C ALA A 196 -28.17 -6.79 -12.78
N GLY A 197 -29.05 -6.24 -11.95
CA GLY A 197 -28.84 -4.94 -11.31
C GLY A 197 -27.67 -4.94 -10.33
N VAL A 198 -27.58 -5.96 -9.47
CA VAL A 198 -26.44 -6.16 -8.56
C VAL A 198 -25.13 -6.33 -9.34
N ALA A 199 -25.15 -7.06 -10.46
CA ALA A 199 -23.98 -7.19 -11.33
C ALA A 199 -23.54 -5.82 -11.86
N GLY A 200 -24.47 -4.99 -12.34
CA GLY A 200 -24.16 -3.65 -12.84
C GLY A 200 -23.60 -2.71 -11.78
N LEU A 201 -24.18 -2.72 -10.58
CA LEU A 201 -23.67 -1.95 -9.44
C LEU A 201 -22.25 -2.40 -9.06
N ALA A 202 -22.02 -3.71 -8.93
CA ALA A 202 -20.73 -4.25 -8.51
C ALA A 202 -19.61 -3.93 -9.51
N ILE A 203 -19.85 -4.12 -10.82
CA ILE A 203 -18.84 -3.77 -11.83
C ILE A 203 -18.63 -2.27 -11.96
N GLY A 204 -19.69 -1.47 -11.73
CA GLY A 204 -19.58 -0.02 -11.65
C GLY A 204 -18.67 0.43 -10.51
N VAL A 205 -18.87 -0.12 -9.31
CA VAL A 205 -18.00 0.16 -8.15
C VAL A 205 -16.57 -0.31 -8.40
N ALA A 206 -16.37 -1.49 -8.98
CA ALA A 206 -15.04 -1.99 -9.36
C ALA A 206 -14.36 -1.06 -10.38
N PHE A 207 -15.10 -0.54 -11.36
CA PHE A 207 -14.60 0.43 -12.33
C PHE A 207 -14.20 1.73 -11.65
N PHE A 208 -14.98 2.23 -10.70
CA PHE A 208 -14.60 3.43 -9.95
C PHE A 208 -13.38 3.17 -9.07
N ALA A 209 -13.20 1.97 -8.52
CA ALA A 209 -12.00 1.60 -7.77
C ALA A 209 -10.74 1.57 -8.66
N ARG A 210 -10.77 0.74 -9.71
CA ARG A 210 -9.64 0.50 -10.62
C ARG A 210 -10.17 0.26 -12.04
N PRO A 211 -10.30 1.33 -12.86
CA PRO A 211 -10.97 1.25 -14.16
C PRO A 211 -10.38 0.18 -15.07
N TYR A 212 -9.04 0.14 -15.18
CA TYR A 212 -8.35 -0.78 -16.09
C TYR A 212 -8.59 -2.25 -15.69
N THR A 213 -8.35 -2.59 -14.42
CA THR A 213 -8.57 -3.93 -13.86
C THR A 213 -10.02 -4.40 -14.03
N ALA A 214 -11.00 -3.54 -13.72
CA ALA A 214 -12.42 -3.87 -13.87
C ALA A 214 -12.80 -4.14 -15.33
N VAL A 215 -12.27 -3.35 -16.28
CA VAL A 215 -12.51 -3.56 -17.71
C VAL A 215 -11.89 -4.88 -18.18
N LEU A 216 -10.66 -5.20 -17.78
CA LEU A 216 -10.03 -6.47 -18.13
C LEU A 216 -10.85 -7.66 -17.60
N PHE A 217 -11.31 -7.58 -16.36
CA PHE A 217 -12.12 -8.65 -15.76
C PHE A 217 -13.49 -8.79 -16.46
N ALA A 218 -14.17 -7.68 -16.76
CA ALA A 218 -15.50 -7.68 -17.36
C ALA A 218 -15.53 -7.91 -18.87
N ALA A 219 -14.44 -7.69 -19.60
CA ALA A 219 -14.37 -7.85 -21.06
C ALA A 219 -15.04 -9.13 -21.61
N PRO A 220 -14.74 -10.35 -21.12
CA PRO A 220 -15.40 -11.56 -21.60
C PRO A 220 -16.91 -11.58 -21.33
N PHE A 221 -17.36 -11.02 -20.20
CA PHE A 221 -18.77 -10.90 -19.83
C PHE A 221 -19.50 -9.86 -20.69
N ILE A 222 -18.83 -8.76 -21.04
CA ILE A 222 -19.33 -7.74 -21.97
C ILE A 222 -19.51 -8.37 -23.35
N CYS A 223 -18.51 -9.07 -23.87
CA CYS A 223 -18.60 -9.78 -25.15
C CYS A 223 -19.77 -10.79 -25.15
N HIS A 224 -19.91 -11.58 -24.09
CA HIS A 224 -21.05 -12.50 -23.96
C HIS A 224 -22.40 -11.76 -23.87
N ALA A 225 -22.50 -10.68 -23.10
CA ALA A 225 -23.71 -9.88 -22.98
C ALA A 225 -24.13 -9.29 -24.34
N LEU A 226 -23.18 -8.69 -25.07
CA LEU A 226 -23.41 -8.14 -26.41
C LEU A 226 -23.87 -9.22 -27.38
N TRP A 227 -23.24 -10.40 -27.37
CA TRP A 227 -23.68 -11.54 -28.18
C TRP A 227 -25.10 -11.99 -27.84
N ARG A 228 -25.47 -12.06 -26.55
CA ARG A 228 -26.82 -12.41 -26.10
C ARG A 228 -27.87 -11.37 -26.52
N VAL A 229 -27.55 -10.09 -26.39
CA VAL A 229 -28.41 -8.97 -26.82
C VAL A 229 -28.58 -8.99 -28.34
N ALA A 230 -27.50 -9.11 -29.11
CA ALA A 230 -27.55 -9.18 -30.57
C ALA A 230 -28.34 -10.41 -31.06
N SER A 231 -28.16 -11.56 -30.42
CA SER A 231 -28.90 -12.78 -30.76
C SER A 231 -30.39 -12.65 -30.44
N ALA A 232 -30.74 -12.04 -29.31
CA ALA A 232 -32.13 -11.84 -28.90
C ALA A 232 -32.85 -10.82 -29.80
N THR A 233 -32.19 -9.70 -30.12
CA THR A 233 -32.74 -8.65 -31.00
C THR A 233 -32.95 -9.15 -32.42
N ARG A 234 -32.03 -9.97 -32.97
CA ARG A 234 -32.20 -10.60 -34.29
C ARG A 234 -33.42 -11.54 -34.33
N ARG A 235 -33.60 -12.37 -33.29
CA ARG A 235 -34.78 -13.27 -33.20
C ARG A 235 -36.08 -12.48 -33.09
N PHE A 236 -36.12 -11.50 -32.19
CA PHE A 236 -37.27 -10.63 -32.00
C PHE A 236 -37.66 -9.88 -33.28
N GLY A 237 -36.68 -9.36 -34.02
CA GLY A 237 -36.92 -8.71 -35.31
C GLY A 237 -37.41 -9.67 -36.40
N ALA A 238 -36.89 -10.90 -36.45
CA ALA A 238 -37.35 -11.92 -37.39
C ALA A 238 -38.79 -12.39 -37.11
N GLU A 239 -39.21 -12.33 -35.85
CA GLU A 239 -40.57 -12.67 -35.41
C GLU A 239 -41.54 -11.48 -35.53
N SER A 240 -41.04 -10.27 -35.76
CA SER A 240 -41.84 -9.03 -35.87
C SER A 240 -42.14 -8.70 -37.34
N ALA A 241 -43.37 -8.24 -37.63
CA ALA A 241 -43.76 -7.78 -38.97
C ALA A 241 -43.15 -6.41 -39.37
N ALA A 242 -42.48 -5.74 -38.44
CA ALA A 242 -41.84 -4.44 -38.62
C ALA A 242 -40.30 -4.55 -38.62
N SER A 243 -39.62 -3.55 -39.20
CA SER A 243 -38.17 -3.42 -39.08
C SER A 243 -37.73 -3.41 -37.60
N THR A 244 -36.69 -4.17 -37.25
CA THR A 244 -36.19 -4.35 -35.87
C THR A 244 -36.12 -3.07 -35.02
N PRO A 245 -35.67 -1.90 -35.53
CA PRO A 245 -35.63 -0.68 -34.75
C PRO A 245 -37.03 -0.20 -34.32
N ARG A 246 -38.02 -0.26 -35.21
CA ARG A 246 -39.42 0.12 -34.91
C ARG A 246 -40.06 -0.86 -33.93
N ALA A 247 -39.87 -2.16 -34.14
CA ALA A 247 -40.39 -3.19 -33.26
C ALA A 247 -39.89 -3.04 -31.80
N LEU A 248 -38.62 -2.65 -31.61
CA LEU A 248 -38.05 -2.41 -30.28
C LEU A 248 -38.59 -1.11 -29.62
N VAL A 249 -38.83 -0.07 -30.40
CA VAL A 249 -39.43 1.19 -29.91
C VAL A 249 -40.88 0.95 -29.51
N ASP A 250 -41.66 0.27 -30.35
CA ASP A 250 -43.08 -0.01 -30.12
C ASP A 250 -43.29 -0.95 -28.91
N ALA A 251 -42.36 -1.88 -28.66
CA ALA A 251 -42.41 -2.78 -27.52
C ALA A 251 -42.26 -2.08 -26.16
N GLY A 252 -41.60 -0.91 -26.12
CA GLY A 252 -41.24 -0.20 -24.89
C GLY A 252 -40.40 -1.04 -23.91
N VAL A 253 -40.02 -0.47 -22.77
CA VAL A 253 -39.09 -1.12 -21.81
C VAL A 253 -39.61 -2.47 -21.28
N ARG A 254 -40.94 -2.64 -21.20
CA ARG A 254 -41.57 -3.86 -20.71
C ARG A 254 -41.69 -4.97 -21.76
N GLY A 255 -41.76 -4.62 -23.05
CA GLY A 255 -41.86 -5.58 -24.16
C GLY A 255 -40.52 -5.98 -24.76
N LEU A 256 -39.40 -5.38 -24.31
CA LEU A 256 -38.06 -5.77 -24.76
C LEU A 256 -37.75 -7.24 -24.42
N PRO A 257 -37.02 -7.96 -25.29
CA PRO A 257 -36.57 -9.31 -24.98
C PRO A 257 -35.77 -9.37 -23.68
N ASP A 258 -35.96 -10.41 -22.87
CA ASP A 258 -35.35 -10.49 -21.54
C ASP A 258 -33.82 -10.35 -21.51
N PRO A 259 -33.03 -10.88 -22.48
CA PRO A 259 -31.60 -10.61 -22.53
C PRO A 259 -31.26 -9.12 -22.69
N VAL A 260 -32.08 -8.35 -23.44
CA VAL A 260 -31.92 -6.90 -23.60
C VAL A 260 -32.18 -6.20 -22.28
N ARG A 261 -33.25 -6.57 -21.58
CA ARG A 261 -33.61 -5.97 -20.28
C ARG A 261 -32.57 -6.27 -19.21
N ARG A 262 -32.12 -7.53 -19.09
CA ARG A 262 -31.12 -7.94 -18.10
C ARG A 262 -29.77 -7.29 -18.35
N HIS A 263 -29.20 -7.46 -19.53
CA HIS A 263 -27.88 -6.91 -19.84
C HIS A 263 -27.92 -5.39 -19.96
N GLY A 264 -29.04 -4.80 -20.39
CA GLY A 264 -29.26 -3.36 -20.36
C GLY A 264 -29.29 -2.80 -18.93
N LEU A 265 -29.89 -3.51 -17.96
CA LEU A 265 -29.87 -3.09 -16.55
C LEU A 265 -28.47 -3.18 -15.93
N THR A 266 -27.72 -4.24 -16.25
CA THR A 266 -26.30 -4.35 -15.87
C THR A 266 -25.49 -3.19 -16.46
N ALA A 267 -25.67 -2.91 -17.76
CA ALA A 267 -24.98 -1.81 -18.44
C ALA A 267 -25.38 -0.44 -17.89
N LEU A 268 -26.65 -0.23 -17.54
CA LEU A 268 -27.15 1.03 -16.98
C LEU A 268 -26.43 1.37 -15.67
N PHE A 269 -26.42 0.46 -14.69
CA PHE A 269 -25.75 0.73 -13.42
C PHE A 269 -24.22 0.76 -13.54
N GLY A 270 -23.64 -0.08 -14.42
CA GLY A 270 -22.21 0.00 -14.71
C GLY A 270 -21.82 1.36 -15.28
N THR A 271 -22.59 1.87 -16.25
CA THR A 271 -22.34 3.16 -16.91
C THR A 271 -22.63 4.35 -15.99
N LEU A 272 -23.59 4.24 -15.07
CA LEU A 272 -23.84 5.27 -14.07
C LEU A 272 -22.59 5.54 -13.21
N PHE A 273 -21.86 4.49 -12.83
CA PHE A 273 -20.60 4.63 -12.11
C PHE A 273 -19.45 5.14 -12.98
N VAL A 274 -19.45 4.87 -14.29
CA VAL A 274 -18.54 5.59 -15.20
C VAL A 274 -18.82 7.10 -15.09
N GLY A 275 -20.10 7.51 -15.08
CA GLY A 275 -20.49 8.90 -14.83
C GLY A 275 -20.00 9.45 -13.48
N VAL A 276 -20.08 8.65 -12.41
CA VAL A 276 -19.53 9.01 -11.09
C VAL A 276 -18.01 9.21 -11.16
N THR A 277 -17.28 8.29 -11.81
CA THR A 277 -15.82 8.42 -12.01
C THR A 277 -15.47 9.69 -12.77
N LEU A 278 -16.20 10.00 -13.85
CA LEU A 278 -15.97 11.22 -14.64
C LEU A 278 -16.29 12.49 -13.83
N ALA A 279 -17.33 12.47 -13.00
CA ALA A 279 -17.66 13.57 -12.11
C ALA A 279 -16.60 13.76 -11.01
N TYR A 280 -16.08 12.66 -10.46
CA TYR A 280 -14.96 12.69 -9.51
C TYR A 280 -13.71 13.30 -10.16
N ASN A 281 -13.33 12.84 -11.36
CA ASN A 281 -12.21 13.41 -12.10
C ASN A 281 -12.39 14.92 -12.32
N ALA A 282 -13.56 15.35 -12.83
CA ALA A 282 -13.85 16.77 -13.03
C ALA A 282 -13.74 17.58 -11.74
N ARG A 283 -14.15 17.03 -10.60
CA ARG A 283 -14.05 17.68 -9.29
C ARG A 283 -12.61 17.78 -8.77
N MET A 284 -11.77 16.78 -9.05
CA MET A 284 -10.41 16.71 -8.51
C MET A 284 -9.38 17.40 -9.40
N THR A 285 -9.51 17.26 -10.72
CA THR A 285 -8.52 17.67 -11.71
C THR A 285 -9.00 18.82 -12.61
N GLY A 286 -10.26 19.23 -12.49
CA GLY A 286 -10.90 20.20 -13.39
C GLY A 286 -11.31 19.62 -14.74
N SER A 287 -11.01 18.34 -15.04
CA SER A 287 -11.35 17.69 -16.31
C SER A 287 -11.95 16.30 -16.10
N PRO A 288 -13.09 15.96 -16.73
CA PRO A 288 -13.71 14.64 -16.56
C PRO A 288 -12.86 13.49 -17.12
N LEU A 289 -12.01 13.79 -18.12
CA LEU A 289 -11.22 12.79 -18.84
C LEU A 289 -9.78 12.66 -18.33
N VAL A 290 -9.37 13.50 -17.38
CA VAL A 290 -8.04 13.45 -16.78
C VAL A 290 -8.17 12.87 -15.37
N PHE A 291 -7.64 11.66 -15.19
CA PHE A 291 -7.63 11.00 -13.90
C PHE A 291 -6.55 11.61 -12.98
N PRO A 292 -6.73 11.62 -11.65
CA PRO A 292 -5.73 12.15 -10.73
C PRO A 292 -4.32 11.55 -10.91
N TYR A 293 -4.21 10.25 -11.17
CA TYR A 293 -2.91 9.61 -11.47
C TYR A 293 -2.23 10.18 -12.72
N GLN A 294 -2.98 10.67 -13.71
CA GLN A 294 -2.42 11.30 -14.91
C GLN A 294 -1.98 12.74 -14.64
N VAL A 295 -2.62 13.42 -13.69
CA VAL A 295 -2.12 14.73 -13.22
C VAL A 295 -0.79 14.54 -12.51
N PHE A 296 -0.71 13.54 -11.63
CA PHE A 296 0.51 13.21 -10.89
C PHE A 296 1.67 12.80 -11.82
N ALA A 297 1.40 11.90 -12.77
CA ALA A 297 2.38 11.43 -13.74
C ALA A 297 1.72 11.15 -15.10
N PRO A 298 1.78 12.09 -16.06
CA PRO A 298 1.09 11.96 -17.35
C PRO A 298 1.45 10.71 -18.16
N MET A 299 2.69 10.20 -17.99
CA MET A 299 3.20 9.02 -18.69
C MET A 299 3.02 7.70 -17.91
N ASP A 300 2.39 7.73 -16.73
CA ASP A 300 2.15 6.54 -15.89
C ASP A 300 0.89 5.74 -16.29
N GLY A 301 0.29 6.07 -17.44
CA GLY A 301 -0.88 5.36 -17.98
C GLY A 301 -0.55 4.06 -18.72
N PRO A 302 -1.58 3.26 -19.08
CA PRO A 302 -1.40 2.08 -19.93
C PRO A 302 -0.96 2.46 -21.35
N GLY A 303 -0.15 1.61 -21.97
CA GLY A 303 0.29 1.70 -23.36
C GLY A 303 1.78 1.43 -23.54
N PHE A 304 2.23 1.44 -24.81
CA PHE A 304 3.65 1.30 -25.19
C PHE A 304 4.31 2.67 -25.41
N GLY A 305 5.64 2.68 -25.54
CA GLY A 305 6.48 3.87 -25.70
C GLY A 305 7.06 4.36 -24.39
N GLU A 306 7.54 5.60 -24.36
CA GLU A 306 8.13 6.18 -23.15
C GLU A 306 7.11 6.24 -21.99
N ARG A 307 7.52 5.66 -20.85
CA ARG A 307 6.80 5.67 -19.58
C ARG A 307 7.67 6.27 -18.50
N ARG A 308 7.07 7.04 -17.60
CA ARG A 308 7.81 7.76 -16.56
C ARG A 308 6.96 8.00 -15.33
N ILE A 309 7.58 7.83 -14.17
CA ILE A 309 7.06 8.25 -12.86
C ILE A 309 8.25 8.60 -11.95
N LEU A 310 8.20 9.74 -11.26
CA LEU A 310 9.18 10.15 -10.23
C LEU A 310 10.65 9.88 -10.57
N GLY A 311 11.15 10.49 -11.65
CA GLY A 311 12.56 10.36 -12.06
C GLY A 311 12.95 9.03 -12.70
N HIS A 312 12.09 8.00 -12.64
CA HIS A 312 12.27 6.74 -13.33
C HIS A 312 11.56 6.75 -14.69
N SER A 313 12.29 6.43 -15.77
CA SER A 313 11.75 6.35 -17.12
C SER A 313 12.23 5.11 -17.88
N VAL A 314 11.35 4.52 -18.68
CA VAL A 314 11.62 3.34 -19.51
C VAL A 314 10.92 3.49 -20.86
N ASP A 315 11.55 3.07 -21.96
CA ASP A 315 10.85 2.85 -23.23
C ASP A 315 10.14 1.49 -23.20
N TYR A 316 8.85 1.50 -22.91
CA TYR A 316 8.07 0.28 -22.71
C TYR A 316 7.62 -0.31 -24.06
N THR A 317 8.47 -1.16 -24.63
CA THR A 317 8.23 -1.86 -25.89
C THR A 317 7.37 -3.12 -25.70
N LEU A 318 6.80 -3.65 -26.79
CA LEU A 318 6.11 -4.95 -26.76
C LEU A 318 7.04 -6.09 -26.30
N GLY A 319 8.34 -6.03 -26.64
CA GLY A 319 9.33 -7.02 -26.20
C GLY A 319 9.47 -7.02 -24.68
N LEU A 320 9.70 -5.85 -24.09
CA LEU A 320 9.81 -5.69 -22.63
C LEU A 320 8.51 -6.07 -21.91
N ALA A 321 7.36 -5.75 -22.52
CA ALA A 321 6.07 -6.14 -22.00
C ALA A 321 5.87 -7.67 -21.95
N LEU A 322 6.24 -8.37 -23.02
CA LEU A 322 6.18 -9.83 -23.07
C LEU A 322 7.14 -10.47 -22.06
N GLU A 323 8.33 -9.90 -21.89
CA GLU A 323 9.32 -10.36 -20.93
C GLU A 323 8.83 -10.20 -19.49
N SER A 324 8.43 -8.98 -19.11
CA SER A 324 7.91 -8.66 -17.77
C SER A 324 6.66 -9.47 -17.46
N ASN A 325 5.74 -9.60 -18.42
CA ASN A 325 4.53 -10.39 -18.23
C ASN A 325 4.82 -11.89 -18.15
N GLY A 326 5.75 -12.40 -18.96
CA GLY A 326 6.22 -13.79 -18.89
C GLY A 326 6.86 -14.12 -17.53
N TYR A 327 7.65 -13.19 -16.99
CA TYR A 327 8.22 -13.30 -15.65
C TYR A 327 7.13 -13.37 -14.58
N ALA A 328 6.18 -12.42 -14.59
CA ALA A 328 5.05 -12.40 -13.67
C ALA A 328 4.24 -13.70 -13.70
N LEU A 329 3.95 -14.23 -14.89
CA LEU A 329 3.21 -15.49 -15.02
C LEU A 329 4.00 -16.69 -14.52
N ARG A 330 5.33 -16.69 -14.72
CA ARG A 330 6.21 -17.72 -14.17
C ARG A 330 6.20 -17.69 -12.65
N GLU A 331 6.37 -16.51 -12.04
CA GLU A 331 6.32 -16.34 -10.57
C GLU A 331 4.97 -16.81 -9.99
N ILE A 332 3.85 -16.48 -10.64
CA ILE A 332 2.53 -17.02 -10.25
C ILE A 332 2.51 -18.54 -10.34
N ALA A 333 2.99 -19.09 -11.46
CA ALA A 333 2.95 -20.51 -11.71
C ALA A 333 3.81 -21.33 -10.74
N THR A 334 4.93 -20.78 -10.26
CA THR A 334 5.93 -21.51 -9.48
C THR A 334 5.92 -21.19 -7.99
N ARG A 335 5.53 -19.98 -7.58
CA ARG A 335 5.67 -19.52 -6.18
C ARG A 335 4.41 -18.91 -5.62
N TRP A 336 3.66 -18.13 -6.41
CA TRP A 336 2.60 -17.29 -5.86
C TRP A 336 1.18 -17.87 -5.93
N PHE A 337 1.02 -19.04 -6.55
CA PHE A 337 -0.22 -19.84 -6.49
C PHE A 337 -0.11 -20.97 -5.47
N ALA A 338 -1.25 -21.42 -4.91
CA ALA A 338 -1.27 -22.46 -3.88
C ALA A 338 -0.51 -23.74 -4.29
N ALA A 339 0.43 -24.17 -3.44
CA ALA A 339 1.34 -25.29 -3.70
C ALA A 339 2.22 -25.12 -4.97
N GLY A 340 2.48 -23.87 -5.38
CA GLY A 340 3.40 -23.52 -6.45
C GLY A 340 3.13 -24.29 -7.76
N PRO A 341 4.12 -25.02 -8.32
CA PRO A 341 3.96 -25.72 -9.59
C PRO A 341 2.87 -26.82 -9.55
N LEU A 342 2.64 -27.45 -8.39
CA LEU A 342 1.65 -28.51 -8.25
C LEU A 342 0.23 -27.97 -8.39
N GLY A 343 -0.05 -26.81 -7.78
CA GLY A 343 -1.32 -26.12 -7.95
C GLY A 343 -1.54 -25.71 -9.40
N THR A 344 -0.52 -25.14 -10.03
CA THR A 344 -0.59 -24.73 -11.44
C THR A 344 -0.85 -25.91 -12.36
N LEU A 345 -0.16 -27.03 -12.14
CA LEU A 345 -0.44 -28.27 -12.87
C LEU A 345 -1.87 -28.76 -12.64
N ALA A 346 -2.38 -28.69 -11.41
CA ALA A 346 -3.77 -29.03 -11.11
C ALA A 346 -4.74 -28.11 -11.89
N ALA A 347 -4.48 -26.81 -11.97
CA ALA A 347 -5.30 -25.89 -12.77
C ALA A 347 -5.30 -26.27 -14.26
N LEU A 348 -4.13 -26.58 -14.84
CA LEU A 348 -4.01 -27.03 -16.23
C LEU A 348 -4.76 -28.36 -16.47
N VAL A 349 -4.61 -29.33 -15.58
CA VAL A 349 -5.33 -30.61 -15.62
C VAL A 349 -6.84 -30.37 -15.54
N GLY A 350 -7.28 -29.46 -14.67
CA GLY A 350 -8.68 -29.06 -14.55
C GLY A 350 -9.23 -28.49 -15.83
N GLY A 351 -8.49 -27.59 -16.49
CA GLY A 351 -8.83 -27.07 -17.82
C GLY A 351 -8.94 -28.18 -18.87
N ALA A 352 -8.01 -29.14 -18.87
CA ALA A 352 -8.06 -30.28 -19.78
C ALA A 352 -9.26 -31.21 -19.50
N VAL A 353 -9.60 -31.44 -18.23
CA VAL A 353 -10.81 -32.20 -17.81
C VAL A 353 -12.06 -31.47 -18.30
N ALA A 354 -12.15 -30.15 -18.09
CA ALA A 354 -13.25 -29.33 -18.58
C ALA A 354 -13.43 -29.46 -20.10
N LEU A 355 -12.34 -29.34 -20.85
CA LEU A 355 -12.36 -29.44 -22.31
C LEU A 355 -12.78 -30.83 -22.80
N ARG A 356 -12.25 -31.90 -22.18
CA ARG A 356 -12.63 -33.28 -22.54
C ARG A 356 -14.09 -33.58 -22.19
N GLY A 357 -14.57 -33.14 -21.03
CA GLY A 357 -15.96 -33.28 -20.63
C GLY A 357 -16.90 -32.58 -21.62
N TRP A 358 -16.55 -31.34 -22.01
CA TRP A 358 -17.29 -30.60 -23.02
C TRP A 358 -17.37 -31.37 -24.35
N ARG A 359 -16.24 -31.88 -24.86
CA ARG A 359 -16.21 -32.65 -26.12
C ARG A 359 -17.01 -33.95 -26.05
N ALA A 360 -16.93 -34.67 -24.92
CA ALA A 360 -17.56 -35.97 -24.79
C ALA A 360 -19.07 -35.90 -24.51
N THR A 361 -19.53 -34.91 -23.75
CA THR A 361 -20.90 -34.91 -23.19
C THR A 361 -21.65 -33.59 -23.38
N GLY A 362 -20.99 -32.56 -23.90
CA GLY A 362 -21.52 -31.20 -23.94
C GLY A 362 -21.46 -30.46 -22.60
N ASP A 363 -20.87 -31.06 -21.57
CA ASP A 363 -20.78 -30.51 -20.20
C ASP A 363 -19.32 -30.54 -19.69
N PRO A 364 -18.73 -29.40 -19.26
CA PRO A 364 -17.36 -29.37 -18.76
C PRO A 364 -17.05 -30.40 -17.65
N ARG A 365 -18.04 -30.75 -16.82
CA ARG A 365 -17.87 -31.75 -15.76
C ARG A 365 -18.38 -33.15 -16.10
N GLY A 366 -18.74 -33.40 -17.37
CA GLY A 366 -19.42 -34.64 -17.75
C GLY A 366 -18.60 -35.92 -17.59
N LEU A 367 -17.29 -35.81 -17.31
CA LEU A 367 -16.44 -36.94 -16.91
C LEU A 367 -16.52 -37.27 -15.42
N LEU A 368 -17.09 -36.38 -14.59
CA LEU A 368 -17.04 -36.44 -13.14
C LEU A 368 -18.32 -36.94 -12.49
N TYR A 369 -19.46 -36.74 -13.14
CA TYR A 369 -20.77 -37.02 -12.55
C TYR A 369 -21.63 -37.81 -13.54
N ASP A 370 -22.30 -38.85 -13.05
CA ASP A 370 -23.40 -39.49 -13.78
C ASP A 370 -24.61 -38.55 -13.76
N ARG A 371 -25.28 -38.38 -14.91
CA ARG A 371 -26.44 -37.48 -15.09
C ARG A 371 -27.56 -37.69 -14.06
N ALA A 372 -27.62 -38.85 -13.41
CA ALA A 372 -28.71 -39.26 -12.52
C ALA A 372 -28.57 -38.81 -11.05
N ALA A 373 -27.41 -38.32 -10.60
CA ALA A 373 -27.14 -38.06 -9.18
C ALA A 373 -26.91 -36.57 -8.83
N ASP A 374 -27.33 -35.64 -9.70
CA ASP A 374 -26.72 -34.32 -9.75
C ASP A 374 -27.40 -33.27 -8.87
N ASP A 375 -26.63 -32.74 -7.93
CA ASP A 375 -27.04 -31.78 -6.91
C ASP A 375 -26.56 -30.35 -7.26
N ALA A 376 -26.07 -30.13 -8.49
CA ALA A 376 -25.54 -28.84 -8.94
C ALA A 376 -26.54 -28.03 -9.78
N SER A 377 -26.46 -26.70 -9.63
CA SER A 377 -27.36 -25.76 -10.29
C SER A 377 -27.02 -25.53 -11.77
N GLY A 378 -28.03 -25.54 -12.65
CA GLY A 378 -27.95 -25.04 -14.02
C GLY A 378 -27.79 -26.14 -15.10
N THR A 379 -27.94 -25.74 -16.36
CA THR A 379 -27.84 -26.64 -17.53
C THR A 379 -26.39 -26.85 -17.98
N PRO A 380 -26.07 -27.90 -18.76
CA PRO A 380 -24.76 -28.04 -19.41
C PRO A 380 -24.36 -26.83 -20.27
N GLY A 381 -25.34 -26.20 -20.94
CA GLY A 381 -25.14 -24.95 -21.68
C GLY A 381 -24.65 -23.81 -20.79
N PHE A 382 -25.29 -23.61 -19.64
CA PHE A 382 -24.89 -22.61 -18.66
C PHE A 382 -23.47 -22.85 -18.13
N ARG A 383 -23.13 -24.09 -17.78
CA ARG A 383 -21.78 -24.43 -17.28
C ARG A 383 -20.70 -24.16 -18.33
N ARG A 384 -20.94 -24.50 -19.60
CA ARG A 384 -20.03 -24.13 -20.71
C ARG A 384 -19.80 -22.63 -20.77
N THR A 385 -20.85 -21.83 -20.69
CA THR A 385 -20.74 -20.37 -20.64
C THR A 385 -19.92 -19.91 -19.44
N ALA A 386 -20.21 -20.40 -18.24
CA ALA A 386 -19.47 -20.03 -17.03
C ALA A 386 -17.98 -20.36 -17.13
N THR A 387 -17.63 -21.57 -17.60
CA THR A 387 -16.22 -21.96 -17.79
C THR A 387 -15.53 -21.17 -18.89
N ALA A 388 -16.23 -20.87 -20.00
CA ALA A 388 -15.67 -20.07 -21.09
C ALA A 388 -15.40 -18.62 -20.65
N LEU A 389 -16.28 -18.05 -19.84
CA LEU A 389 -16.07 -16.72 -19.26
C LEU A 389 -14.85 -16.68 -18.33
N LEU A 390 -14.63 -17.72 -17.52
CA LEU A 390 -13.43 -17.83 -16.67
C LEU A 390 -12.13 -17.94 -17.49
N VAL A 391 -12.13 -18.72 -18.58
CA VAL A 391 -11.00 -18.73 -19.52
C VAL A 391 -10.81 -17.35 -20.14
N GLY A 392 -11.90 -16.68 -20.52
CA GLY A 392 -11.88 -15.32 -21.02
C GLY A 392 -11.27 -14.32 -20.04
N VAL A 393 -11.54 -14.44 -18.74
CA VAL A 393 -10.92 -13.61 -17.69
C VAL A 393 -9.41 -13.87 -17.65
N ALA A 394 -8.99 -15.14 -17.64
CA ALA A 394 -7.58 -15.48 -17.63
C ALA A 394 -6.83 -14.87 -18.83
N VAL A 395 -7.39 -15.02 -20.04
CA VAL A 395 -6.82 -14.44 -21.27
C VAL A 395 -6.81 -12.91 -21.21
N SER A 396 -7.91 -12.29 -20.79
CA SER A 396 -8.04 -10.83 -20.74
C SER A 396 -7.07 -10.19 -19.76
N VAL A 397 -6.89 -10.79 -18.58
CA VAL A 397 -5.93 -10.30 -17.58
C VAL A 397 -4.49 -10.48 -18.04
N VAL A 398 -4.14 -11.62 -18.65
CA VAL A 398 -2.80 -11.85 -19.22
C VAL A 398 -2.50 -10.83 -20.33
N VAL A 399 -3.34 -10.79 -21.35
CA VAL A 399 -3.11 -9.95 -22.54
C VAL A 399 -3.23 -8.47 -22.20
N GLY A 400 -4.18 -8.09 -21.34
CA GLY A 400 -4.36 -6.71 -20.92
C GLY A 400 -3.17 -6.17 -20.14
N ASN A 401 -2.54 -6.97 -19.30
CA ASN A 401 -1.36 -6.51 -18.55
C ASN A 401 -0.12 -6.32 -19.43
N LEU A 402 -0.11 -6.75 -20.71
CA LEU A 402 0.94 -6.36 -21.66
C LEU A 402 0.97 -4.84 -21.93
N TYR A 403 -0.16 -4.15 -21.76
CA TYR A 403 -0.23 -2.69 -21.91
C TYR A 403 0.05 -1.97 -20.58
N PHE A 404 0.28 -2.70 -19.49
CA PHE A 404 0.39 -2.10 -18.16
C PHE A 404 1.82 -2.20 -17.63
N TRP A 405 2.60 -1.15 -17.92
CA TRP A 405 4.01 -1.04 -17.58
C TRP A 405 4.30 -1.13 -16.08
N GLY A 406 3.32 -0.85 -15.22
CA GLY A 406 3.44 -1.06 -13.77
C GLY A 406 3.83 -2.49 -13.39
N THR A 407 3.53 -3.50 -14.24
CA THR A 407 4.05 -4.88 -14.05
C THR A 407 5.57 -4.90 -14.02
N HIS A 408 6.22 -4.17 -14.92
CA HIS A 408 7.68 -4.04 -14.96
C HIS A 408 8.20 -3.31 -13.73
N ASN A 409 7.60 -2.16 -13.39
CA ASN A 409 8.01 -1.37 -12.22
C ASN A 409 7.90 -2.15 -10.90
N ALA A 410 6.86 -2.96 -10.74
CA ALA A 410 6.69 -3.79 -9.55
C ALA A 410 7.71 -4.93 -9.46
N LEU A 411 8.24 -5.41 -10.60
CA LEU A 411 9.27 -6.44 -10.65
C LEU A 411 10.68 -5.88 -10.48
N ALA A 412 10.89 -4.57 -10.74
CA ALA A 412 12.21 -3.93 -10.73
C ALA A 412 13.23 -4.69 -11.60
N ASP A 413 14.29 -5.26 -11.03
CA ASP A 413 15.23 -6.09 -11.77
C ASP A 413 14.65 -7.48 -12.08
N LEU A 414 14.32 -7.71 -13.37
CA LEU A 414 13.83 -9.00 -13.86
C LEU A 414 14.83 -10.16 -13.69
N SER A 415 16.11 -9.87 -13.45
CA SER A 415 17.14 -10.87 -13.22
C SER A 415 17.25 -11.31 -11.75
N ASP A 416 16.72 -10.51 -10.82
CA ASP A 416 16.73 -10.79 -9.38
C ASP A 416 15.31 -11.06 -8.83
N PRO A 417 14.96 -12.31 -8.47
CA PRO A 417 13.66 -12.64 -7.90
C PRO A 417 13.40 -12.11 -6.48
N THR A 418 14.40 -11.49 -5.86
CA THR A 418 14.29 -10.87 -4.54
C THR A 418 14.08 -9.37 -4.61
N ASP A 419 14.23 -8.77 -5.80
CA ASP A 419 14.04 -7.34 -6.02
C ASP A 419 12.57 -6.98 -6.33
N GLY A 420 12.25 -5.71 -6.16
CA GLY A 420 10.95 -5.12 -6.45
C GLY A 420 9.83 -5.51 -5.46
N LEU A 421 8.74 -4.74 -5.49
CA LEU A 421 7.56 -5.01 -4.65
C LEU A 421 6.92 -6.38 -4.93
N ALA A 422 7.11 -6.93 -6.13
CA ALA A 422 6.61 -8.25 -6.48
C ALA A 422 7.31 -9.39 -5.69
N SER A 423 8.51 -9.19 -5.15
CA SER A 423 9.16 -10.17 -4.27
C SER A 423 8.48 -10.29 -2.89
N LEU A 424 7.73 -9.26 -2.49
CA LEU A 424 7.00 -9.17 -1.23
C LEU A 424 5.52 -9.56 -1.36
N PHE A 425 4.89 -9.24 -2.49
CA PHE A 425 3.43 -9.41 -2.67
C PHE A 425 3.04 -10.36 -3.80
N GLY A 426 4.00 -10.74 -4.63
CA GLY A 426 3.76 -11.40 -5.91
C GLY A 426 3.34 -10.40 -7.00
N PRO A 427 3.10 -10.88 -8.22
CA PRO A 427 2.66 -10.03 -9.34
C PRO A 427 1.20 -9.56 -9.16
N PHE A 428 0.98 -8.64 -8.22
CA PHE A 428 -0.35 -8.20 -7.76
C PHE A 428 -1.22 -7.56 -8.85
N TYR A 429 -0.66 -7.08 -9.97
CA TYR A 429 -1.43 -6.64 -11.14
C TYR A 429 -2.18 -7.80 -11.85
N HIS A 430 -1.81 -9.04 -11.55
CA HIS A 430 -2.41 -10.26 -12.05
C HIS A 430 -3.25 -10.99 -10.99
N PHE A 431 -3.56 -10.34 -9.86
CA PHE A 431 -4.29 -10.94 -8.74
C PHE A 431 -5.59 -11.65 -9.15
N ASP A 432 -6.32 -11.11 -10.12
CA ASP A 432 -7.55 -11.69 -10.66
C ASP A 432 -7.33 -13.05 -11.37
N LEU A 433 -6.10 -13.44 -11.74
CA LEU A 433 -5.77 -14.76 -12.28
C LEU A 433 -5.91 -15.89 -11.24
N LEU A 434 -5.82 -15.57 -9.95
CA LEU A 434 -6.05 -16.56 -8.89
C LEU A 434 -7.46 -17.16 -8.99
N VAL A 435 -8.44 -16.39 -9.48
CA VAL A 435 -9.83 -16.85 -9.60
C VAL A 435 -9.98 -18.01 -10.60
N PRO A 436 -9.65 -17.87 -11.89
CA PRO A 436 -9.75 -18.99 -12.84
C PRO A 436 -8.80 -20.13 -12.48
N LEU A 437 -7.56 -19.85 -12.02
CA LEU A 437 -6.62 -20.89 -11.61
C LEU A 437 -7.19 -21.76 -10.49
N SER A 438 -7.74 -21.14 -9.45
CA SER A 438 -8.40 -21.84 -8.34
C SER A 438 -9.63 -22.63 -8.78
N VAL A 439 -10.48 -22.09 -9.66
CA VAL A 439 -11.67 -22.81 -10.13
C VAL A 439 -11.29 -24.05 -10.94
N PHE A 440 -10.32 -23.95 -11.84
CA PHE A 440 -9.84 -25.11 -12.60
C PHE A 440 -9.06 -26.09 -11.71
N GLY A 441 -8.23 -25.61 -10.79
CA GLY A 441 -7.55 -26.46 -9.82
C GLY A 441 -8.54 -27.25 -8.97
N GLY A 442 -9.61 -26.59 -8.51
CA GLY A 442 -10.70 -27.24 -7.79
C GLY A 442 -11.43 -28.31 -8.61
N LEU A 443 -11.60 -28.09 -9.92
CA LEU A 443 -12.14 -29.10 -10.83
C LEU A 443 -11.20 -30.32 -10.95
N ALA A 444 -9.88 -30.12 -10.99
CA ALA A 444 -8.93 -31.23 -10.97
C ALA A 444 -8.97 -32.02 -9.66
N VAL A 445 -9.09 -31.35 -8.52
CA VAL A 445 -9.26 -32.00 -7.21
C VAL A 445 -10.54 -32.85 -7.19
N ALA A 446 -11.65 -32.32 -7.71
CA ALA A 446 -12.89 -33.07 -7.85
C ALA A 446 -12.73 -34.27 -8.79
N ALA A 447 -11.98 -34.12 -9.88
CA ALA A 447 -11.65 -35.19 -10.82
C ALA A 447 -10.83 -36.31 -10.18
N ALA A 448 -9.80 -35.93 -9.42
CA ALA A 448 -8.97 -36.86 -8.66
C ALA A 448 -9.82 -37.64 -7.65
N ALA A 449 -10.68 -36.96 -6.87
CA ALA A 449 -11.56 -37.61 -5.91
C ALA A 449 -12.50 -38.67 -6.56
N ARG A 450 -13.02 -38.38 -7.75
CA ARG A 450 -13.83 -39.33 -8.53
C ARG A 450 -12.99 -40.51 -9.02
N ALA A 451 -11.79 -40.25 -9.56
CA ALA A 451 -10.87 -41.29 -10.03
C ALA A 451 -10.43 -42.22 -8.89
N LEU A 452 -10.15 -41.68 -7.70
CA LEU A 452 -9.83 -42.43 -6.49
C LEU A 452 -11.00 -43.32 -6.05
N SER A 453 -12.24 -42.80 -6.12
CA SER A 453 -13.45 -43.59 -5.84
C SER A 453 -13.60 -44.76 -6.81
N ALA A 454 -13.43 -44.51 -8.12
CA ALA A 454 -13.47 -45.56 -9.14
C ALA A 454 -12.33 -46.58 -9.00
N ALA A 455 -11.13 -46.14 -8.60
CA ALA A 455 -10.00 -47.03 -8.32
C ALA A 455 -10.28 -47.94 -7.13
N ARG A 456 -10.89 -47.40 -6.06
CA ARG A 456 -11.36 -48.20 -4.92
C ARG A 456 -12.37 -49.26 -5.37
N ASP A 457 -13.36 -48.88 -6.17
CA ASP A 457 -14.39 -49.82 -6.64
C ASP A 457 -13.76 -50.94 -7.48
N ARG A 458 -12.77 -50.61 -8.32
CA ARG A 458 -11.98 -51.60 -9.09
C ARG A 458 -11.11 -52.51 -8.23
N LEU A 459 -10.52 -51.99 -7.15
CA LEU A 459 -9.71 -52.79 -6.22
C LEU A 459 -10.58 -53.79 -5.46
N VAL A 460 -11.76 -53.33 -5.00
CA VAL A 460 -12.74 -54.20 -4.35
C VAL A 460 -13.27 -55.26 -5.32
N SER A 461 -13.58 -54.89 -6.57
CA SER A 461 -14.01 -55.87 -7.58
C SER A 461 -12.93 -56.87 -7.98
N ARG A 462 -11.65 -56.57 -7.72
CA ARG A 462 -10.51 -57.47 -7.95
C ARG A 462 -10.14 -58.32 -6.73
N GLY A 463 -10.95 -58.33 -5.68
CA GLY A 463 -10.80 -59.22 -4.53
C GLY A 463 -10.04 -58.62 -3.34
N ALA A 464 -9.67 -57.33 -3.37
CA ALA A 464 -9.11 -56.67 -2.18
C ALA A 464 -10.20 -56.42 -1.13
N SER A 465 -9.88 -56.63 0.15
CA SER A 465 -10.77 -56.23 1.24
C SER A 465 -11.08 -54.73 1.16
N GLY A 466 -12.36 -54.36 1.31
CA GLY A 466 -12.80 -52.97 1.28
C GLY A 466 -12.16 -52.09 2.35
N THR A 467 -11.61 -52.67 3.41
CA THR A 467 -10.81 -51.96 4.42
C THR A 467 -9.39 -51.68 3.90
N VAL A 468 -8.72 -52.66 3.29
CA VAL A 468 -7.37 -52.49 2.72
C VAL A 468 -7.37 -51.45 1.60
N ALA A 469 -8.36 -51.51 0.70
CA ALA A 469 -8.49 -50.51 -0.37
C ALA A 469 -8.74 -49.10 0.18
N ARG A 470 -9.52 -48.96 1.27
CA ARG A 470 -9.74 -47.67 1.94
C ARG A 470 -8.47 -47.14 2.61
N VAL A 471 -7.74 -48.00 3.32
CA VAL A 471 -6.48 -47.62 4.00
C VAL A 471 -5.43 -47.21 2.97
N ALA A 472 -5.23 -47.97 1.90
CA ALA A 472 -4.28 -47.62 0.83
C ALA A 472 -4.63 -46.27 0.18
N LEU A 473 -5.91 -46.02 -0.11
CA LEU A 473 -6.35 -44.75 -0.67
C LEU A 473 -6.20 -43.59 0.32
N ALA A 474 -6.50 -43.82 1.60
CA ALA A 474 -6.32 -42.84 2.66
C ALA A 474 -4.86 -42.46 2.83
N VAL A 475 -3.93 -43.43 2.73
CA VAL A 475 -2.49 -43.17 2.70
C VAL A 475 -2.11 -42.32 1.50
N VAL A 476 -2.58 -42.65 0.29
CA VAL A 476 -2.30 -41.83 -0.92
C VAL A 476 -2.81 -40.40 -0.76
N VAL A 477 -4.03 -40.21 -0.26
CA VAL A 477 -4.60 -38.88 -0.01
C VAL A 477 -3.82 -38.15 1.07
N ALA A 478 -3.49 -38.81 2.19
CA ALA A 478 -2.70 -38.22 3.26
C ALA A 478 -1.32 -37.78 2.76
N SER A 479 -0.63 -38.62 1.99
CA SER A 479 0.66 -38.28 1.37
C SER A 479 0.52 -37.09 0.41
N ALA A 480 -0.51 -37.06 -0.43
CA ALA A 480 -0.76 -35.94 -1.34
C ALA A 480 -1.07 -34.63 -0.57
N VAL A 481 -1.83 -34.70 0.51
CA VAL A 481 -2.12 -33.55 1.39
C VAL A 481 -0.85 -33.08 2.09
N VAL A 482 -0.01 -33.98 2.60
CA VAL A 482 1.27 -33.63 3.21
C VAL A 482 2.19 -32.95 2.19
N VAL A 483 2.35 -33.52 0.99
CA VAL A 483 3.18 -32.93 -0.07
C VAL A 483 2.65 -31.56 -0.50
N ALA A 484 1.34 -31.44 -0.71
CA ALA A 484 0.73 -30.15 -1.06
C ALA A 484 0.81 -29.14 0.08
N GLY A 485 0.70 -29.59 1.33
CA GLY A 485 0.83 -28.75 2.52
C GLY A 485 2.25 -28.22 2.68
N VAL A 486 3.26 -29.09 2.56
CA VAL A 486 4.68 -28.69 2.57
C VAL A 486 4.95 -27.71 1.43
N ALA A 487 4.51 -28.00 0.20
CA ALA A 487 4.68 -27.10 -0.93
C ALA A 487 3.95 -25.75 -0.76
N ALA A 488 2.81 -25.72 -0.07
CA ALA A 488 2.09 -24.48 0.22
C ALA A 488 2.79 -23.65 1.30
N VAL A 489 3.33 -24.29 2.34
CA VAL A 489 4.14 -23.62 3.37
C VAL A 489 5.42 -23.08 2.76
N ASP A 490 6.15 -23.88 2.00
CA ASP A 490 7.38 -23.50 1.30
C ASP A 490 7.15 -22.29 0.36
N ALA A 491 6.06 -22.32 -0.41
CA ALA A 491 5.69 -21.21 -1.29
C ALA A 491 5.29 -19.93 -0.53
N ALA A 492 4.80 -20.03 0.71
CA ALA A 492 4.35 -18.91 1.52
C ALA A 492 5.43 -18.39 2.50
N ALA A 493 6.41 -19.21 2.87
CA ALA A 493 7.41 -18.88 3.89
C ALA A 493 8.27 -17.70 3.46
N ASP A 494 8.97 -17.78 2.32
CA ASP A 494 9.88 -16.71 1.88
C ASP A 494 9.18 -15.34 1.80
N PRO A 495 7.99 -15.19 1.17
CA PRO A 495 7.29 -13.90 1.16
C PRO A 495 6.97 -13.37 2.55
N ILE A 496 6.47 -14.22 3.45
CA ILE A 496 6.02 -13.80 4.78
C ILE A 496 7.23 -13.45 5.65
N GLU A 497 8.32 -14.21 5.57
CA GLU A 497 9.57 -13.93 6.28
C GLU A 497 10.21 -12.61 5.83
N ARG A 498 10.23 -12.32 4.52
CA ARG A 498 10.74 -11.04 4.01
C ARG A 498 9.92 -9.86 4.49
N ASN A 499 8.58 -9.96 4.45
CA ASN A 499 7.73 -8.90 4.97
C ASN A 499 7.88 -8.75 6.50
N ALA A 500 8.05 -9.85 7.24
CA ALA A 500 8.29 -9.79 8.68
C ALA A 500 9.64 -9.13 9.01
N ALA A 501 10.67 -9.31 8.18
CA ALA A 501 11.94 -8.60 8.34
C ALA A 501 11.80 -7.10 8.11
N VAL A 502 10.99 -6.68 7.12
CA VAL A 502 10.64 -5.26 6.91
C VAL A 502 9.87 -4.71 8.11
N ASP A 503 8.89 -5.44 8.63
CA ASP A 503 8.12 -5.03 9.81
C ASP A 503 9.02 -4.87 11.03
N ALA A 504 9.95 -5.80 11.27
CA ALA A 504 10.91 -5.72 12.38
C ALA A 504 11.88 -4.53 12.26
N LYS A 505 12.16 -4.07 11.03
CA LYS A 505 12.92 -2.83 10.79
C LYS A 505 12.05 -1.60 11.08
N HIS A 506 10.80 -1.61 10.66
CA HIS A 506 9.86 -0.53 10.93
C HIS A 506 9.56 -0.40 12.43
N GLU A 507 9.28 -1.49 13.13
CA GLU A 507 9.06 -1.54 14.58
C GLU A 507 10.23 -0.89 15.32
N ALA A 508 11.46 -1.28 14.98
CA ALA A 508 12.66 -0.69 15.57
C ALA A 508 12.78 0.81 15.26
N ALA A 509 12.48 1.25 14.04
CA ALA A 509 12.56 2.65 13.64
C ALA A 509 11.46 3.53 14.26
N TYR A 510 10.25 2.99 14.46
CA TYR A 510 9.12 3.72 15.00
C TYR A 510 8.97 3.61 16.52
N ALA A 511 9.78 2.81 17.20
CA ALA A 511 9.73 2.62 18.65
C ALA A 511 9.61 3.94 19.44
N PRO A 512 10.36 5.03 19.14
CA PRO A 512 10.20 6.29 19.87
C PRO A 512 8.80 6.92 19.77
N PHE A 513 8.07 6.69 18.67
CA PHE A 513 6.69 7.15 18.52
C PHE A 513 5.69 6.29 19.29
N ASP A 514 5.91 4.97 19.32
CA ASP A 514 5.03 4.05 20.05
C ASP A 514 5.21 4.16 21.57
N GLU A 515 6.40 4.55 22.02
CA GLU A 515 6.75 4.75 23.43
C GLU A 515 6.38 6.15 23.95
N THR A 516 6.30 7.15 23.07
CA THR A 516 5.97 8.53 23.45
C THR A 516 4.46 8.76 23.40
N THR A 517 3.88 9.25 24.49
CA THR A 517 2.54 9.84 24.47
C THR A 517 2.66 11.31 24.12
N PHE A 518 1.94 11.74 23.08
CA PHE A 518 1.99 13.13 22.64
C PHE A 518 0.82 13.92 23.24
N GLU A 519 1.09 15.14 23.70
CA GLU A 519 0.06 16.10 24.11
C GLU A 519 0.22 17.33 23.21
N ASP A 520 -0.64 17.44 22.19
CA ASP A 520 -0.59 18.47 21.16
C ASP A 520 0.81 18.63 20.51
N GLY A 521 1.35 17.51 20.03
CA GLY A 521 2.70 17.45 19.44
C GLY A 521 2.78 18.05 18.03
N LEU A 522 3.92 18.66 17.72
CA LEU A 522 4.39 18.95 16.36
C LEU A 522 5.74 18.27 16.17
N VAL A 523 5.82 17.34 15.21
CA VAL A 523 7.03 16.55 14.95
C VAL A 523 7.59 16.87 13.56
N PHE A 524 8.82 17.36 13.51
CA PHE A 524 9.59 17.45 12.27
C PHE A 524 10.19 16.08 11.93
N VAL A 525 9.92 15.59 10.72
CA VAL A 525 10.39 14.29 10.23
C VAL A 525 11.36 14.48 9.05
N PRO A 526 12.46 13.70 8.97
CA PRO A 526 13.46 13.89 7.94
C PRO A 526 12.93 13.44 6.56
N THR A 527 13.65 13.81 5.50
CA THR A 527 13.24 13.60 4.10
C THR A 527 14.14 12.61 3.34
N PRO A 528 14.33 11.35 3.78
CA PRO A 528 15.29 10.45 3.13
C PRO A 528 14.94 10.10 1.68
N TYR A 529 13.66 10.13 1.31
CA TYR A 529 13.18 9.90 -0.07
C TYR A 529 12.61 11.17 -0.72
N GLY A 530 13.15 12.33 -0.35
CA GLY A 530 12.78 13.63 -0.91
C GLY A 530 11.57 14.26 -0.23
N GLU A 531 10.86 15.11 -0.97
CA GLU A 531 9.85 16.06 -0.49
C GLU A 531 8.50 15.45 -0.10
N TRP A 532 8.48 14.17 0.27
CA TRP A 532 7.25 13.42 0.47
C TRP A 532 7.09 12.99 1.92
N GLN A 533 6.08 13.51 2.58
CA GLN A 533 5.57 12.90 3.80
C GLN A 533 5.06 11.49 3.50
N ASN A 534 5.15 10.57 4.44
CA ASN A 534 4.75 9.16 4.25
C ASN A 534 5.61 8.35 3.27
N HIS A 535 6.72 8.89 2.77
CA HIS A 535 7.70 8.16 1.98
C HIS A 535 9.11 8.38 2.57
N PRO A 536 9.58 7.50 3.45
CA PRO A 536 9.06 6.16 3.81
C PRO A 536 8.09 6.13 5.01
N PHE A 537 7.90 7.24 5.72
CA PHE A 537 7.23 7.28 7.04
C PHE A 537 5.70 7.15 7.01
N GLN A 538 5.17 6.12 6.34
CA GLN A 538 3.74 5.99 6.05
C GLN A 538 2.86 5.71 7.28
N TYR A 539 3.45 5.28 8.38
CA TYR A 539 2.77 5.09 9.66
C TYR A 539 2.40 6.44 10.31
N LEU A 540 3.23 7.48 10.07
CA LEU A 540 3.09 8.82 10.64
C LEU A 540 2.16 9.70 9.80
N ARG A 541 0.84 9.59 10.00
CA ARG A 541 -0.18 10.25 9.16
C ARG A 541 -0.88 11.39 9.90
N ASN A 542 -1.05 12.51 9.22
CA ASN A 542 -1.82 13.64 9.72
C ASN A 542 -3.34 13.42 9.63
N GLY A 543 -4.07 13.96 10.60
CA GLY A 543 -5.54 14.05 10.55
C GLY A 543 -6.02 15.06 9.49
N PRO A 544 -7.24 14.91 8.92
CA PRO A 544 -7.80 15.77 7.86
C PRO A 544 -7.73 17.28 8.11
N GLY A 545 -7.88 17.72 9.36
CA GLY A 545 -7.83 19.13 9.74
C GLY A 545 -6.42 19.68 9.98
N LEU A 546 -5.38 18.83 9.96
CA LEU A 546 -4.01 19.16 10.39
C LEU A 546 -3.96 19.70 11.83
N ASP A 547 -4.90 19.26 12.67
CA ASP A 547 -5.12 19.75 14.03
C ASP A 547 -5.23 18.61 15.06
N GLY A 548 -4.87 17.38 14.67
CA GLY A 548 -4.89 16.20 15.54
C GLY A 548 -3.92 16.31 16.73
N GLU A 549 -3.94 15.28 17.59
CA GLU A 549 -3.04 15.15 18.75
C GLU A 549 -1.56 15.31 18.37
N VAL A 550 -1.18 14.85 17.18
CA VAL A 550 0.12 15.07 16.58
C VAL A 550 -0.03 15.61 15.17
N VAL A 551 0.77 16.62 14.84
CA VAL A 551 1.01 17.07 13.47
C VAL A 551 2.43 16.70 13.09
N TYR A 552 2.58 15.96 12.00
CA TYR A 552 3.86 15.66 11.38
C TYR A 552 4.12 16.66 10.27
N ALA A 553 5.30 17.26 10.25
CA ALA A 553 5.78 18.13 9.18
C ALA A 553 7.14 17.64 8.69
N LEU A 554 7.43 17.79 7.41
CA LEU A 554 8.76 17.52 6.88
C LEU A 554 9.75 18.54 7.46
N ASP A 555 10.91 18.08 7.91
CA ASP A 555 12.05 18.92 8.26
C ASP A 555 12.72 19.39 6.96
N ARG A 556 12.45 20.63 6.56
CA ARG A 556 12.84 21.19 5.25
C ARG A 556 13.73 22.42 5.42
N ASP A 557 13.54 23.43 4.59
CA ASP A 557 14.26 24.69 4.69
C ASP A 557 13.84 25.46 5.96
N PRO A 558 14.78 26.13 6.65
CA PRO A 558 14.50 26.98 7.82
C PRO A 558 13.29 27.91 7.70
N VAL A 559 13.06 28.57 6.55
CA VAL A 559 11.93 29.48 6.35
C VAL A 559 10.61 28.70 6.38
N GLU A 560 10.57 27.54 5.72
CA GLU A 560 9.41 26.65 5.71
C GLU A 560 9.16 26.06 7.11
N ASN A 561 10.22 25.64 7.82
CA ASN A 561 10.12 25.13 9.19
C ASN A 561 9.57 26.20 10.14
N PHE A 562 10.04 27.44 10.05
CA PHE A 562 9.49 28.55 10.84
C PHE A 562 8.04 28.88 10.46
N ALA A 563 7.65 28.76 9.20
CA ALA A 563 6.25 28.92 8.79
C ALA A 563 5.34 27.86 9.45
N VAL A 564 5.83 26.62 9.60
CA VAL A 564 5.12 25.58 10.37
C VAL A 564 5.06 25.94 11.86
N LEU A 565 6.19 26.34 12.46
CA LEU A 565 6.24 26.74 13.88
C LEU A 565 5.30 27.90 14.19
N ASP A 566 5.17 28.87 13.28
CA ASP A 566 4.26 30.00 13.43
C ASP A 566 2.79 29.62 13.24
N ALA A 567 2.51 28.61 12.42
CA ALA A 567 1.17 28.07 12.26
C ALA A 567 0.71 27.24 13.48
N TYR A 568 1.66 26.70 14.26
CA TYR A 568 1.40 25.88 15.44
C TYR A 568 2.17 26.36 16.70
N PRO A 569 1.91 27.58 17.19
CA PRO A 569 2.73 28.19 18.25
C PRO A 569 2.58 27.51 19.62
N ASP A 570 1.44 26.87 19.88
CA ASP A 570 1.10 26.30 21.20
C ASP A 570 1.40 24.79 21.30
N ARG A 571 2.05 24.20 20.29
CA ARG A 571 2.33 22.75 20.24
C ARG A 571 3.66 22.39 20.88
N THR A 572 3.71 21.21 21.50
CA THR A 572 4.96 20.63 22.01
C THR A 572 5.82 20.16 20.84
N LEU A 573 7.04 20.67 20.72
CA LEU A 573 7.87 20.48 19.54
C LEU A 573 8.79 19.27 19.68
N TYR A 574 8.96 18.51 18.60
CA TYR A 574 9.88 17.38 18.51
C TYR A 574 10.57 17.33 17.15
N ARG A 575 11.77 16.77 17.11
CA ARG A 575 12.47 16.35 15.90
C ARG A 575 12.69 14.86 15.93
N TYR A 576 12.23 14.15 14.91
CA TYR A 576 12.60 12.78 14.68
C TYR A 576 13.90 12.73 13.86
N GLY A 577 14.85 11.91 14.29
CA GLY A 577 16.09 11.67 13.58
C GLY A 577 16.53 10.22 13.73
N TYR A 578 17.54 9.80 12.99
CA TYR A 578 18.10 8.46 13.14
C TYR A 578 19.56 8.42 12.69
N GLN A 579 20.31 7.48 13.24
CA GLN A 579 21.65 7.11 12.79
C GLN A 579 21.58 5.97 11.76
N GLY A 580 22.28 6.14 10.63
CA GLY A 580 22.35 5.17 9.54
C GLY A 580 21.67 5.67 8.25
N VAL A 581 21.45 4.76 7.29
CA VAL A 581 20.83 5.06 5.99
C VAL A 581 19.51 4.32 5.85
N TRP A 582 18.45 5.03 5.48
CA TRP A 582 17.17 4.40 5.19
C TRP A 582 17.16 3.79 3.78
N THR A 583 17.29 2.47 3.70
CA THR A 583 17.22 1.72 2.43
C THR A 583 15.99 0.81 2.37
N ALA A 584 15.71 0.23 1.21
CA ALA A 584 14.66 -0.79 1.05
C ALA A 584 15.04 -2.14 1.67
N ASP A 585 16.33 -2.38 1.93
CA ASP A 585 16.83 -3.62 2.53
C ASP A 585 16.42 -3.70 4.01
N PRO A 586 15.71 -4.76 4.45
CA PRO A 586 15.31 -4.92 5.85
C PRO A 586 16.49 -5.14 6.81
N GLU A 587 17.64 -5.63 6.33
CA GLU A 587 18.82 -5.88 7.17
C GLU A 587 19.61 -4.59 7.46
N THR A 588 19.50 -3.58 6.59
CA THR A 588 20.06 -2.25 6.81
C THR A 588 19.13 -1.46 7.75
N ARG A 589 19.31 -1.63 9.06
CA ARG A 589 18.53 -0.95 10.10
C ARG A 589 19.07 0.44 10.42
N VAL A 590 18.21 1.28 10.99
CA VAL A 590 18.57 2.59 11.54
C VAL A 590 18.33 2.60 13.04
N THR A 591 19.09 3.42 13.77
CA THR A 591 18.87 3.63 15.21
C THR A 591 18.17 4.97 15.39
N PRO A 592 16.87 4.99 15.75
CA PRO A 592 16.09 6.21 15.78
C PRO A 592 16.31 7.03 17.06
N LYS A 593 15.91 8.29 17.02
CA LYS A 593 15.71 9.14 18.20
C LYS A 593 14.55 10.10 17.97
N LEU A 594 13.86 10.46 19.04
CA LEU A 594 12.86 11.53 19.06
C LEU A 594 13.29 12.55 20.10
N GLU A 595 13.71 13.73 19.63
CA GLU A 595 14.33 14.76 20.44
C GLU A 595 13.32 15.90 20.67
N PRO A 596 12.99 16.28 21.91
CA PRO A 596 12.16 17.44 22.17
C PRO A 596 12.87 18.72 21.74
N LEU A 597 12.11 19.70 21.26
CA LEU A 597 12.63 21.00 20.81
C LEU A 597 12.01 22.15 21.60
N ASP A 598 12.77 23.25 21.71
CA ASP A 598 12.37 24.53 22.25
C ASP A 598 12.61 25.64 21.20
N ARG A 599 11.74 26.65 21.22
CA ARG A 599 11.98 27.95 20.55
C ARG A 599 12.59 28.91 21.56
N ARG A 600 13.76 29.46 21.26
CA ARG A 600 14.44 30.45 22.11
C ARG A 600 14.53 31.76 21.37
N THR A 601 14.11 32.85 22.01
CA THR A 601 14.09 34.19 21.40
C THR A 601 14.72 35.24 22.33
N GLY A 602 15.60 36.08 21.79
CA GLY A 602 16.34 37.10 22.54
C GLY A 602 16.89 38.20 21.63
N ALA A 603 17.38 39.31 22.18
CA ALA A 603 18.24 40.22 21.43
C ALA A 603 19.60 39.57 21.10
N ARG A 604 20.01 38.63 21.95
CA ARG A 604 21.19 37.80 21.79
C ARG A 604 20.94 36.41 22.37
N ILE A 605 21.45 35.38 21.71
CA ILE A 605 21.50 34.02 22.25
C ILE A 605 22.96 33.61 22.37
N ASP A 606 23.42 33.40 23.59
CA ASP A 606 24.74 32.89 23.91
C ASP A 606 24.66 31.37 24.01
N ALA A 607 25.54 30.67 23.32
CA ALA A 607 25.55 29.21 23.24
C ALA A 607 26.95 28.66 23.50
N GLU A 608 27.01 27.54 24.22
CA GLU A 608 28.23 26.79 24.49
C GLU A 608 28.11 25.40 23.87
N THR A 609 29.20 24.96 23.25
CA THR A 609 29.31 23.62 22.66
C THR A 609 30.52 22.92 23.22
N THR A 610 30.28 21.86 23.97
CA THR A 610 31.33 21.10 24.65
C THR A 610 31.50 19.75 23.98
N VAL A 611 32.71 19.51 23.47
CA VAL A 611 33.06 18.29 22.75
C VAL A 611 34.21 17.55 23.43
N GLY A 612 34.15 16.22 23.42
CA GLY A 612 35.23 15.39 23.95
C GLY A 612 36.44 15.32 22.99
N VAL A 613 37.65 15.34 23.55
CA VAL A 613 38.91 15.38 22.79
C VAL A 613 39.82 14.23 23.27
N PRO A 614 40.25 13.33 22.37
CA PRO A 614 41.15 12.24 22.75
C PRO A 614 42.61 12.72 22.77
N ASP A 615 43.42 12.15 23.67
CA ASP A 615 44.83 12.52 23.96
C ASP A 615 45.75 12.68 22.74
N ARG A 616 45.44 12.00 21.63
CA ARG A 616 46.24 12.02 20.40
C ARG A 616 46.02 13.26 19.52
N VAL A 617 45.02 14.09 19.81
CA VAL A 617 44.68 15.26 19.00
C VAL A 617 45.59 16.42 19.35
N ALA A 618 46.22 17.03 18.34
CA ALA A 618 47.16 18.14 18.55
C ALA A 618 46.54 19.51 18.31
N ARG A 619 45.43 19.59 17.58
CA ARG A 619 44.69 20.83 17.35
C ARG A 619 43.23 20.56 16.99
N ALA A 620 42.38 21.54 17.27
CA ALA A 620 41.00 21.59 16.82
C ALA A 620 40.77 22.82 15.95
N GLN A 621 40.05 22.67 14.84
CA GLN A 621 39.56 23.77 14.04
C GLN A 621 38.08 24.01 14.37
N VAL A 622 37.75 25.20 14.84
CA VAL A 622 36.38 25.64 15.10
C VAL A 622 35.95 26.50 13.92
N ARG A 623 34.78 26.23 13.34
CA ARG A 623 34.23 26.97 12.19
C ARG A 623 32.73 27.19 12.36
N VAL A 624 32.27 28.35 11.92
CA VAL A 624 30.84 28.68 11.75
C VAL A 624 30.56 28.97 10.29
N ASP A 625 29.47 28.39 9.78
CA ASP A 625 29.12 28.36 8.36
C ASP A 625 27.58 28.41 8.19
N PRO A 626 26.98 29.60 7.94
CA PRO A 626 25.58 29.71 7.54
C PRO A 626 25.35 29.05 6.18
N ARG A 627 24.25 28.32 6.03
CA ARG A 627 23.94 27.60 4.78
C ARG A 627 23.67 28.55 3.61
N ARG A 628 22.90 29.62 3.84
CA ARG A 628 22.64 30.66 2.84
C ARG A 628 23.56 31.86 3.01
N GLY A 629 23.76 32.30 4.25
CA GLY A 629 24.47 33.55 4.55
C GLY A 629 23.66 34.78 4.15
N ALA A 630 24.25 35.97 4.35
CA ALA A 630 23.68 37.23 3.85
C ALA A 630 24.53 37.87 2.74
N PRO A 631 23.92 38.59 1.78
CA PRO A 631 24.66 39.23 0.70
C PRO A 631 25.75 40.19 1.21
N GLY A 632 26.99 39.98 0.76
CA GLY A 632 28.12 40.89 1.02
C GLY A 632 28.81 40.69 2.37
N GLY A 633 28.43 39.70 3.17
CA GLY A 633 29.15 39.27 4.37
C GLY A 633 30.20 38.18 4.09
N PRO A 634 31.04 37.83 5.08
CA PRO A 634 31.86 36.63 5.01
C PRO A 634 30.98 35.38 4.98
N ASP A 635 31.32 34.39 4.14
CA ASP A 635 30.55 33.14 4.05
C ASP A 635 30.80 32.21 5.27
N HIS A 636 31.93 32.38 5.96
CA HIS A 636 32.29 31.58 7.12
C HIS A 636 33.37 32.28 7.95
N VAL A 637 33.54 31.82 9.19
CA VAL A 637 34.66 32.21 10.05
C VAL A 637 35.23 30.98 10.76
N SER A 638 36.55 30.95 11.00
CA SER A 638 37.18 29.82 11.69
C SER A 638 38.42 30.23 12.47
N TYR A 639 38.70 29.55 13.56
CA TYR A 639 39.94 29.67 14.31
C TYR A 639 40.48 28.30 14.73
N THR A 640 41.76 28.24 15.14
CA THR A 640 42.41 27.00 15.57
C THR A 640 42.75 27.05 17.05
N VAL A 641 42.46 25.98 17.77
CA VAL A 641 42.82 25.77 19.17
C VAL A 641 43.93 24.71 19.22
N SER A 642 45.05 25.04 19.86
CA SER A 642 46.21 24.12 20.00
C SER A 642 46.44 23.64 21.43
N ASP A 643 45.85 24.31 22.42
CA ASP A 643 45.89 23.90 23.83
C ASP A 643 44.58 23.18 24.15
N LEU A 644 44.64 21.85 24.21
CA LEU A 644 43.47 20.99 24.33
C LEU A 644 43.61 20.13 25.58
N GLY A 645 42.57 20.13 26.42
CA GLY A 645 42.39 19.12 27.48
C GLY A 645 41.58 17.93 26.96
N ASP A 646 41.00 17.17 27.89
CA ASP A 646 40.14 16.02 27.58
C ASP A 646 38.78 16.42 26.95
N SER A 647 38.44 17.71 27.02
CA SER A 647 37.27 18.32 26.39
C SER A 647 37.59 19.74 25.92
N LEU A 648 36.81 20.23 24.95
CA LEU A 648 36.87 21.58 24.43
C LEU A 648 35.48 22.21 24.47
N ALA A 649 35.34 23.30 25.24
CA ALA A 649 34.17 24.16 25.22
C ALA A 649 34.36 25.28 24.19
N VAL A 650 33.33 25.50 23.36
CA VAL A 650 33.30 26.51 22.31
C VAL A 650 32.11 27.42 22.56
N ASP A 651 32.39 28.65 22.96
CA ASP A 651 31.40 29.72 23.05
C ASP A 651 31.13 30.32 21.68
N TRP A 652 29.85 30.57 21.39
CA TRP A 652 29.39 31.27 20.20
C TRP A 652 28.09 32.00 20.51
N ALA A 653 27.73 32.97 19.68
CA ALA A 653 26.50 33.74 19.92
C ALA A 653 25.79 34.12 18.64
N VAL A 654 24.47 34.13 18.69
CA VAL A 654 23.58 34.55 17.61
C VAL A 654 22.99 35.91 17.95
N THR A 655 23.09 36.84 17.01
CA THR A 655 22.54 38.21 17.08
C THR A 655 21.90 38.57 15.75
N PRO A 656 21.06 39.62 15.65
CA PRO A 656 20.46 40.02 14.37
C PRO A 656 21.49 40.32 13.28
N GLU A 657 22.69 40.76 13.67
CA GLU A 657 23.80 41.05 12.76
C GLU A 657 24.50 39.79 12.22
N GLY A 658 24.28 38.62 12.83
CA GLY A 658 24.95 37.37 12.48
C GLY A 658 25.45 36.57 13.68
N VAL A 659 26.19 35.51 13.38
CA VAL A 659 26.77 34.58 14.35
C VAL A 659 28.23 34.93 14.64
N ARG A 660 28.61 34.93 15.91
CA ARG A 660 29.94 35.32 16.39
C ARG A 660 30.65 34.17 17.09
N LEU A 661 31.96 34.10 16.95
CA LEU A 661 32.87 33.21 17.70
C LEU A 661 33.78 34.04 18.62
N PRO A 662 33.37 34.33 19.88
CA PRO A 662 34.20 35.11 20.81
C PRO A 662 35.62 34.55 21.00
N GLY A 663 35.79 33.23 20.94
CA GLY A 663 37.08 32.55 21.06
C GLY A 663 38.08 32.86 19.92
N ALA A 664 37.61 33.34 18.77
CA ALA A 664 38.47 33.65 17.63
C ALA A 664 39.40 34.85 17.90
N ALA A 665 38.87 35.89 18.55
CA ALA A 665 39.66 37.06 18.96
C ALA A 665 40.75 36.68 19.99
N ALA A 666 40.43 35.75 20.91
CA ALA A 666 41.37 35.24 21.91
C ALA A 666 42.47 34.36 21.29
N ALA A 667 42.19 33.69 20.17
CA ALA A 667 43.15 32.91 19.40
C ALA A 667 44.08 33.76 18.50
N GLY A 668 43.97 35.09 18.56
CA GLY A 668 44.84 36.02 17.82
C GLY A 668 44.37 36.37 16.41
N ASP A 669 43.11 36.08 16.07
CA ASP A 669 42.49 36.43 14.80
C ASP A 669 41.31 37.40 15.03
N PRO A 670 41.57 38.72 15.15
CA PRO A 670 40.54 39.69 15.47
C PRO A 670 39.51 39.91 14.35
N GLU A 671 39.88 39.68 13.08
CA GLU A 671 38.94 39.71 11.95
C GLU A 671 37.98 38.51 11.99
N ALA A 672 38.39 37.39 12.60
CA ALA A 672 37.53 36.25 12.87
C ALA A 672 36.55 36.43 14.05
N GLY A 673 36.57 37.59 14.73
CA GLY A 673 35.57 37.96 15.74
C GLY A 673 34.33 38.66 15.19
N ASP A 674 34.35 39.09 13.93
CA ASP A 674 33.24 39.76 13.27
C ASP A 674 32.04 38.81 13.06
N PRO A 675 30.79 39.31 13.12
CA PRO A 675 29.62 38.48 12.91
C PRO A 675 29.57 37.96 11.48
N VAL A 676 29.30 36.65 11.34
CA VAL A 676 28.99 36.00 10.06
C VAL A 676 27.48 36.12 9.84
N PRO A 677 27.01 36.91 8.88
CA PRO A 677 25.59 37.16 8.72
C PRO A 677 24.91 35.96 8.06
N PHE A 678 23.66 35.73 8.44
CA PHE A 678 22.80 34.66 7.93
C PHE A 678 21.55 35.27 7.29
N ASP A 679 20.77 34.47 6.56
CA ASP A 679 19.53 34.96 5.95
C ASP A 679 18.47 35.29 7.03
N PRO A 680 18.05 36.57 7.17
CA PRO A 680 17.16 36.99 8.25
C PRO A 680 15.76 36.36 8.17
N GLU A 681 15.30 35.92 7.00
CA GLU A 681 14.00 35.23 6.86
C GLU A 681 14.05 33.81 7.46
N GLY A 682 15.25 33.22 7.52
CA GLY A 682 15.53 31.92 8.11
C GLY A 682 16.78 31.30 7.50
N ASP A 683 17.69 30.75 8.30
CA ASP A 683 18.90 30.06 7.85
C ASP A 683 19.25 28.87 8.77
N ALA A 684 20.13 28.00 8.29
CA ALA A 684 20.70 26.91 9.06
C ALA A 684 22.19 27.20 9.27
N VAL A 685 22.59 27.49 10.52
CA VAL A 685 23.98 27.79 10.85
C VAL A 685 24.67 26.54 11.36
N ALA A 686 25.71 26.10 10.65
CA ALA A 686 26.54 24.99 11.08
C ALA A 686 27.71 25.48 11.95
N VAL A 687 27.85 24.92 13.14
CA VAL A 687 29.04 25.08 13.99
C VAL A 687 29.78 23.75 13.98
N THR A 688 31.05 23.75 13.56
CA THR A 688 31.87 22.55 13.47
C THR A 688 33.12 22.65 14.31
N VAL A 689 33.43 21.58 15.03
CA VAL A 689 34.72 21.38 15.72
C VAL A 689 35.40 20.17 15.09
N THR A 690 36.41 20.42 14.25
CA THR A 690 37.20 19.38 13.60
C THR A 690 38.49 19.14 14.36
N LEU A 691 38.57 18.02 15.05
CA LEU A 691 39.77 17.53 15.71
C LEU A 691 40.74 16.98 14.67
N VAL A 692 42.00 17.38 14.74
CA VAL A 692 43.05 16.97 13.79
C VAL A 692 44.18 16.27 14.52
N ASP A 693 44.39 15.00 14.18
CA ASP A 693 45.51 14.19 14.62
C ASP A 693 46.80 14.61 13.88
N PRO A 694 47.99 14.57 14.51
CA PRO A 694 49.28 14.76 13.84
C PRO A 694 49.51 13.92 12.57
N ALA A 695 48.94 12.72 12.51
CA ALA A 695 49.00 11.81 11.37
C ALA A 695 47.99 12.15 10.26
N GLY A 696 47.18 13.21 10.42
CA GLY A 696 46.24 13.71 9.42
C GLY A 696 44.83 13.14 9.49
N ALA A 697 44.53 12.23 10.43
CA ALA A 697 43.17 11.78 10.67
C ALA A 697 42.32 12.89 11.31
N THR A 698 41.07 13.05 10.88
CA THR A 698 40.16 14.04 11.44
C THR A 698 38.90 13.41 12.02
N PHE A 699 38.37 14.06 13.05
CA PHE A 699 37.06 13.78 13.63
C PHE A 699 36.29 15.08 13.78
N THR A 700 35.13 15.19 13.17
CA THR A 700 34.33 16.41 13.16
C THR A 700 33.09 16.21 14.02
N TYR A 701 32.90 17.11 14.98
CA TYR A 701 31.60 17.38 15.58
C TYR A 701 30.93 18.48 14.77
N ARG A 702 29.70 18.26 14.31
CA ARG A 702 28.91 19.22 13.56
C ARG A 702 27.56 19.37 14.22
N GLN A 703 27.21 20.59 14.58
CA GLN A 703 25.84 20.94 14.94
C GLN A 703 25.27 21.93 13.94
N GLU A 704 23.96 21.86 13.73
CA GLU A 704 23.24 22.77 12.85
C GLU A 704 22.02 23.36 13.57
N VAL A 705 22.00 24.68 13.69
CA VAL A 705 20.92 25.42 14.35
C VAL A 705 20.06 26.13 13.31
N THR A 706 18.74 26.00 13.41
CA THR A 706 17.78 26.76 12.61
C THR A 706 17.54 28.10 13.28
N VAL A 707 17.76 29.21 12.55
CA VAL A 707 17.74 30.58 13.09
C VAL A 707 16.95 31.52 12.18
N ARG A 708 16.32 32.56 12.73
CA ARG A 708 15.76 33.70 11.97
C ARG A 708 15.82 35.00 12.76
N VAL A 709 15.60 36.11 12.08
CA VAL A 709 15.39 37.43 12.70
C VAL A 709 13.90 37.73 12.76
N THR A 710 13.43 38.25 13.90
CA THR A 710 12.05 38.66 14.13
C THR A 710 12.01 40.13 14.60
N GLU A 711 10.92 40.84 14.29
CA GLU A 711 10.71 42.20 14.80
C GLU A 711 10.28 42.16 16.28
N GLY A 712 10.85 43.02 17.12
CA GLY A 712 10.50 43.13 18.54
C GLY A 712 9.05 43.60 18.76
N SER A 713 8.36 43.00 19.74
CA SER A 713 6.94 43.25 20.04
C SER A 713 6.68 44.47 20.94
N GLU A 714 7.71 45.16 21.44
CA GLU A 714 7.55 46.32 22.32
C GLU A 714 7.57 47.65 21.57
N ALA A 715 6.52 48.45 21.75
CA ALA A 715 6.40 49.79 21.17
C ALA A 715 7.45 50.75 21.76
N GLY A 716 8.58 50.93 21.05
CA GLY A 716 9.56 51.98 21.36
C GLY A 716 11.04 51.59 21.22
N ALA A 717 11.37 50.30 21.11
CA ALA A 717 12.70 49.85 20.72
C ALA A 717 12.70 49.54 19.22
N SER A 718 13.66 50.09 18.47
CA SER A 718 13.92 49.68 17.08
C SER A 718 14.58 48.30 17.00
N GLY A 719 14.15 47.34 17.82
CA GLY A 719 14.93 46.17 18.25
C GLY A 719 14.56 44.88 17.53
N GLU A 720 15.35 44.52 16.53
CA GLU A 720 15.38 43.17 15.96
C GLU A 720 15.77 42.14 17.05
N ARG A 721 15.13 40.97 17.02
CA ARG A 721 15.42 39.82 17.91
C ARG A 721 15.80 38.63 17.05
N VAL A 722 16.56 37.70 17.63
CA VAL A 722 16.84 36.41 17.01
C VAL A 722 16.01 35.33 17.65
N GLU A 723 15.54 34.40 16.82
CA GLU A 723 14.84 33.21 17.24
C GLU A 723 15.58 31.97 16.72
N VAL A 724 15.75 30.97 17.58
CA VAL A 724 16.45 29.72 17.25
C VAL A 724 15.66 28.50 17.73
N VAL A 725 15.81 27.39 17.01
CA VAL A 725 15.27 26.07 17.40
C VAL A 725 16.38 25.26 18.08
N TRP A 726 16.11 24.79 19.30
CA TRP A 726 17.09 24.10 20.15
C TRP A 726 16.55 22.78 20.70
N PRO A 727 17.37 21.74 20.92
CA PRO A 727 18.78 21.61 20.57
C PRO A 727 19.02 21.60 19.05
N PRO A 728 20.23 22.00 18.61
CA PRO A 728 20.60 21.90 17.22
C PRO A 728 20.70 20.44 16.80
N GLU A 729 20.59 20.17 15.51
CA GLU A 729 20.89 18.83 15.00
C GLU A 729 22.36 18.52 15.19
N ARG A 730 22.67 17.41 15.85
CA ARG A 730 24.05 17.02 16.19
C ARG A 730 24.48 15.80 15.39
N SER A 731 25.68 15.87 14.84
CA SER A 731 26.29 14.78 14.09
C SER A 731 27.81 14.72 14.28
N THR A 732 28.39 13.54 14.16
CA THR A 732 29.82 13.28 14.26
C THR A 732 30.30 12.42 13.09
N CYS A 733 31.48 12.73 12.55
CA CYS A 733 32.01 11.98 11.42
C CYS A 733 33.53 11.96 11.37
N ARG A 734 34.08 10.90 10.77
CA ARG A 734 35.52 10.71 10.56
C ARG A 734 35.90 11.13 9.14
N LEU A 735 37.03 11.82 8.99
CA LEU A 735 37.64 12.17 7.70
C LEU A 735 36.84 13.13 6.79
N VAL A 736 35.65 13.56 7.20
CA VAL A 736 34.78 14.50 6.47
C VAL A 736 34.20 15.56 7.40
N THR A 737 33.65 16.63 6.84
CA THR A 737 33.01 17.72 7.59
C THR A 737 31.49 17.74 7.47
N ALA A 738 30.92 17.09 6.45
CA ALA A 738 29.49 16.84 6.30
C ALA A 738 29.19 15.39 6.72
N CYS A 739 28.52 15.22 7.85
CA CYS A 739 28.39 13.91 8.49
C CYS A 739 27.22 13.05 7.99
N GLY A 740 26.20 13.66 7.36
CA GLY A 740 24.98 12.96 6.94
C GLY A 740 24.25 12.28 8.12
N THR A 741 23.28 11.42 7.78
CA THR A 741 22.50 10.68 8.79
C THR A 741 23.28 9.53 9.43
N GLU A 742 24.30 8.98 8.78
CA GLU A 742 25.21 7.99 9.39
C GLU A 742 25.95 8.57 10.59
N GLY A 743 26.21 9.88 10.56
CA GLY A 743 26.86 10.60 11.64
C GLY A 743 25.92 11.10 12.74
N THR A 744 24.59 10.93 12.64
CA THR A 744 23.65 11.44 13.66
C THR A 744 24.08 11.05 15.07
N TYR A 745 24.18 12.03 15.95
CA TYR A 745 24.58 11.83 17.34
C TYR A 745 23.36 11.39 18.17
N LEU A 746 23.51 10.26 18.87
CA LEU A 746 22.51 9.63 19.72
C LEU A 746 22.91 9.77 21.20
N PRO A 747 22.48 10.84 21.90
CA PRO A 747 22.96 11.13 23.26
C PRO A 747 22.69 10.01 24.27
N ASP A 748 21.61 9.24 24.07
CA ASP A 748 21.16 8.20 25.00
C ASP A 748 21.70 6.80 24.66
N GLU A 749 22.52 6.66 23.62
CA GLU A 749 23.08 5.39 23.13
C GLU A 749 24.60 5.39 23.20
N PRO A 750 25.22 5.27 24.39
CA PRO A 750 26.67 5.43 24.58
C PRO A 750 27.51 4.46 23.75
N ASP A 751 26.97 3.28 23.41
CA ASP A 751 27.64 2.29 22.57
C ASP A 751 27.68 2.67 21.07
N ALA A 752 26.93 3.70 20.65
CA ALA A 752 26.91 4.20 19.28
C ALA A 752 28.15 5.07 18.92
N HIS A 753 28.99 5.36 19.90
CA HIS A 753 30.16 6.23 19.77
C HIS A 753 31.32 5.72 20.66
N PRO A 754 32.58 6.07 20.37
CA PRO A 754 33.68 5.86 21.32
C PRO A 754 33.44 6.61 22.64
N GLU A 755 33.91 6.06 23.77
CA GLU A 755 33.70 6.64 25.13
C GLU A 755 34.16 8.09 25.30
N TRP A 756 35.16 8.54 24.53
CA TRP A 756 35.65 9.92 24.58
C TRP A 756 34.76 10.91 23.79
N VAL A 757 33.78 10.43 23.03
CA VAL A 757 32.89 11.28 22.23
C VAL A 757 31.75 11.80 23.10
N VAL A 758 31.93 13.02 23.59
CA VAL A 758 30.91 13.81 24.28
C VAL A 758 30.49 14.94 23.36
N PHE A 759 29.19 15.23 23.25
CA PHE A 759 28.68 16.34 22.44
C PHE A 759 27.49 17.02 23.12
N GLU A 760 27.83 17.97 24.00
CA GLU A 760 26.88 18.73 24.81
C GLU A 760 26.69 20.13 24.26
N THR A 761 25.46 20.64 24.36
CA THR A 761 25.08 21.94 23.82
C THR A 761 24.16 22.66 24.79
N ALA A 762 24.53 23.87 25.20
CA ALA A 762 23.71 24.75 26.03
C ALA A 762 23.49 26.10 25.32
N ALA A 763 22.37 26.77 25.61
CA ALA A 763 22.11 28.11 25.10
C ALA A 763 21.24 28.92 26.08
N GLU A 764 21.53 30.21 26.21
CA GLU A 764 20.79 31.15 27.05
C GLU A 764 20.41 32.38 26.23
N ALA A 765 19.14 32.79 26.32
CA ALA A 765 18.65 33.99 25.65
C ALA A 765 18.73 35.19 26.60
N SER A 766 19.19 36.33 26.08
CA SER A 766 19.24 37.61 26.78
C SER A 766 18.48 38.70 26.01
N ASP A 767 17.95 39.67 26.76
CA ASP A 767 17.23 40.84 26.26
C ASP A 767 18.12 42.07 26.09
#